data_AF-A0A1V2AXF1-F1
#
_entry.id   AF-A0A1V2AXF1-F1
#
_cell.length_a   1.000
_cell.length_b   1.000
_cell.length_c   1.000
_cell.angle_alpha   90.00
_cell.angle_beta   90.00
_cell.angle_gamma   90.00
#
_symmetry.space_group_name_H-M   'P 1'
#
loop_
_entity.id
_entity.type
_entity.pdbx_description
1 polymer ?
#
loop_
_entity_poly.entity_id
_entity_poly.type
_entity_poly.pdbx_seq_one_letter_code
_entity_poly.pdbx_strand_id
1 'polypeptide(L)'
;MPALQSKLTKLSKPSVRKLRAYAFDPSLSLTTDMVDMNIITYKVEWEDLDPADPPAPSPETDMSVKPVPGYKLKIKTNTSETASFYKTVPAGEYIEIIDYDPASAYFYSPVDLNDPFLLAQDGLNPSVSNPQFHQQMVYAVVMTTIKNFERALGRKIQWSPHLILNKDKPGKIDEDFVERLRIYPHALRQANAYYNPYKKSLLFGYFPAKPANIQLQLPGGTVFTCLSHDIIAHETTHAILDGLRQRFIEDTHPDTRAFHEAFADLVALFQHFSFPEVLRHQISRTRGDLASQNLLGQLAQQFGKALGGYSSLRDAIGHNDPDTGEWIANKPDPDDYVTKMEFHDRGAILVAAIFDAFLTIYKQRIRIYLRVASDGSGILREGELHPDMVELLSATAADTASRVLRICVRALDYCPPVDINFGDYLRAIITADADMVPYDEKNYRVAFIEAFQKRGIYPIGVKTMSVESLIYEPFPELNLIDSNKEIFIEFLRRFKEAIAYETDRETIFNKTKEFIAGGPDAHMGLYSRINQKFIMSNSGDRFGELSGLLFPMNQADCDKMGLNYSARSQTATYAVDNLWLASRITPADTNVNHVIVTLVQKRGIIAAVNEDDVFSITGYFNPSKDVPPNGFVFRGGCTLIFDLDKLELKYAVKKDIDDVGRIEQQFRYTNDLDGKKGEVYFSNETLAALSGPFAFMHSFNHQLGEA
;
A
#
# COMPACT_ATOMS: atom_id res chain seq x y z
N MET A 1 37.57 -35.66 -10.66
CA MET A 1 36.22 -35.04 -10.69
C MET A 1 35.77 -34.40 -9.36
N PRO A 2 36.14 -34.83 -8.13
CA PRO A 2 35.64 -34.18 -6.90
C PRO A 2 36.34 -32.84 -6.56
N ALA A 3 37.51 -32.56 -7.14
CA ALA A 3 38.26 -31.32 -6.90
C ALA A 3 37.69 -30.06 -7.61
N LEU A 4 36.73 -30.22 -8.52
CA LEU A 4 36.02 -29.10 -9.17
C LEU A 4 34.81 -28.63 -8.34
N GLN A 5 34.15 -29.54 -7.61
CA GLN A 5 33.07 -29.18 -6.68
C GLN A 5 33.57 -28.38 -5.47
N SER A 6 34.78 -28.67 -4.97
CA SER A 6 35.33 -27.97 -3.80
C SER A 6 35.89 -26.57 -4.08
N LYS A 7 35.95 -26.14 -5.36
CA LYS A 7 36.33 -24.77 -5.75
C LYS A 7 35.13 -23.86 -6.06
N LEU A 8 33.96 -24.43 -6.35
CA LEU A 8 32.71 -23.68 -6.52
C LEU A 8 32.11 -23.18 -5.19
N THR A 9 32.50 -23.79 -4.06
CA THR A 9 32.05 -23.44 -2.70
C THR A 9 32.67 -22.16 -2.12
N LYS A 10 33.37 -21.35 -2.93
CA LYS A 10 33.97 -20.07 -2.51
C LYS A 10 33.62 -18.88 -3.41
N LEU A 11 32.55 -18.97 -4.21
CA LEU A 11 31.95 -17.77 -4.77
C LEU A 11 31.18 -17.07 -3.65
N SER A 12 31.55 -15.82 -3.35
CA SER A 12 30.75 -14.98 -2.45
C SER A 12 29.32 -14.89 -3.00
N LYS A 13 28.31 -15.16 -2.16
CA LYS A 13 26.90 -14.98 -2.53
C LYS A 13 26.74 -13.59 -3.14
N PRO A 14 26.12 -13.46 -4.33
CA PRO A 14 25.93 -12.15 -4.94
C PRO A 14 24.99 -11.32 -4.06
N SER A 15 25.15 -10.00 -4.06
CA SER A 15 24.26 -9.11 -3.30
C SER A 15 22.84 -9.04 -3.87
N VAL A 16 22.68 -9.41 -5.14
CA VAL A 16 21.40 -9.40 -5.85
C VAL A 16 21.24 -10.64 -6.72
N ARG A 17 20.01 -11.12 -6.82
CA ARG A 17 19.53 -12.07 -7.82
C ARG A 17 18.90 -11.29 -8.98
N LYS A 18 19.37 -11.55 -10.20
CA LYS A 18 18.75 -11.01 -11.41
C LYS A 18 17.66 -11.95 -11.88
N LEU A 19 16.44 -11.44 -12.08
CA LEU A 19 15.29 -12.23 -12.50
C LEU A 19 14.58 -11.54 -13.66
N ARG A 20 14.46 -12.25 -14.79
CA ARG A 20 13.67 -11.81 -15.94
C ARG A 20 12.18 -11.95 -15.67
N ALA A 21 11.43 -11.04 -16.25
CA ALA A 21 9.99 -10.91 -16.05
C ALA A 21 9.36 -10.19 -17.25
N TYR A 22 8.03 -10.33 -17.36
CA TYR A 22 7.27 -9.52 -18.31
C TYR A 22 7.15 -8.09 -17.80
N ALA A 23 7.36 -7.10 -18.68
CA ALA A 23 7.04 -5.70 -18.37
C ALA A 23 5.53 -5.46 -18.45
N PHE A 24 4.94 -5.91 -19.55
CA PHE A 24 3.54 -5.78 -19.93
C PHE A 24 2.89 -7.15 -20.09
N ASP A 25 1.56 -7.17 -20.11
CA ASP A 25 0.78 -8.39 -20.33
C ASP A 25 1.33 -9.21 -21.52
N PRO A 26 1.50 -10.53 -21.40
CA PRO A 26 2.09 -11.36 -22.44
C PRO A 26 1.37 -11.28 -23.80
N SER A 27 0.08 -10.93 -23.84
CA SER A 27 -0.64 -10.72 -25.09
C SER A 27 -0.11 -9.55 -25.92
N LEU A 28 0.65 -8.64 -25.31
CA LEU A 28 1.29 -7.50 -25.97
C LEU A 28 2.67 -7.85 -26.55
N SER A 29 3.26 -9.00 -26.20
CA SER A 29 4.51 -9.53 -26.78
C SER A 29 4.38 -9.97 -28.24
N LEU A 30 3.20 -9.90 -28.85
CA LEU A 30 2.93 -10.47 -30.17
C LEU A 30 3.27 -9.55 -31.34
N THR A 31 3.63 -8.28 -31.10
CA THR A 31 4.07 -7.35 -32.15
C THR A 31 5.58 -7.22 -32.17
N THR A 32 6.19 -7.22 -33.36
CA THR A 32 7.65 -7.17 -33.55
C THR A 32 8.32 -6.01 -32.84
N ASP A 33 7.64 -4.87 -32.74
CA ASP A 33 8.18 -3.65 -32.14
C ASP A 33 8.20 -3.71 -30.60
N MET A 34 7.46 -4.64 -29.98
CA MET A 34 7.32 -4.76 -28.52
C MET A 34 8.08 -5.96 -27.92
N VAL A 35 8.57 -6.90 -28.74
CA VAL A 35 9.25 -8.13 -28.26
C VAL A 35 10.49 -7.80 -27.44
N ASP A 36 11.33 -6.89 -27.93
CA ASP A 36 12.59 -6.49 -27.26
C ASP A 36 12.34 -5.63 -26.01
N MET A 37 11.11 -5.15 -25.82
CA MET A 37 10.72 -4.21 -24.76
C MET A 37 9.90 -4.89 -23.67
N ASN A 38 9.30 -6.05 -23.94
CA ASN A 38 8.43 -6.72 -22.99
C ASN A 38 9.19 -7.56 -21.93
N ILE A 39 10.52 -7.55 -21.95
CA ILE A 39 11.34 -8.30 -20.99
C ILE A 39 12.17 -7.31 -20.19
N ILE A 40 11.95 -7.31 -18.88
CA ILE A 40 12.74 -6.53 -17.92
C ILE A 40 13.47 -7.47 -16.97
N THR A 41 14.58 -7.00 -16.42
CA THR A 41 15.39 -7.76 -15.45
C THR A 41 15.37 -7.07 -14.10
N TYR A 42 14.68 -7.67 -13.14
CA TYR A 42 14.65 -7.23 -11.76
C TYR A 42 15.96 -7.54 -11.06
N LYS A 43 16.42 -6.64 -10.20
CA LYS A 43 17.54 -6.85 -9.28
C LYS A 43 16.97 -7.04 -7.87
N VAL A 44 16.63 -8.28 -7.53
CA VAL A 44 16.10 -8.63 -6.21
C VAL A 44 17.26 -8.81 -5.24
N GLU A 45 17.21 -8.20 -4.06
CA GLU A 45 18.27 -8.37 -3.06
C GLU A 45 18.36 -9.84 -2.61
N TRP A 46 19.57 -10.30 -2.36
CA TRP A 46 19.77 -11.71 -2.02
C TRP A 46 19.23 -12.00 -0.62
N GLU A 47 18.29 -12.93 -0.56
CA GLU A 47 17.87 -13.61 0.67
C GLU A 47 18.12 -15.10 0.55
N ASP A 48 18.40 -15.73 1.69
CA ASP A 48 18.45 -17.19 1.76
C ASP A 48 17.03 -17.72 1.61
N LEU A 49 16.85 -18.67 0.70
CA LEU A 49 15.56 -19.28 0.42
C LEU A 49 15.51 -20.64 1.10
N ASP A 50 14.58 -20.80 2.02
CA ASP A 50 14.38 -22.05 2.72
C ASP A 50 13.41 -22.94 1.95
N PRO A 51 13.66 -24.25 1.86
CA PRO A 51 12.64 -25.20 1.46
C PRO A 51 11.63 -25.34 2.61
N ALA A 52 10.49 -24.64 2.54
CA ALA A 52 9.44 -24.79 3.55
C ALA A 52 8.56 -26.02 3.25
N ASP A 53 8.07 -26.71 4.28
CA ASP A 53 7.05 -27.75 4.10
C ASP A 53 5.70 -27.05 3.79
N PRO A 54 4.90 -27.50 2.80
CA PRO A 54 3.61 -26.89 2.52
C PRO A 54 2.71 -27.05 3.75
N PRO A 55 1.95 -26.00 4.12
CA PRO A 55 1.03 -26.09 5.24
C PRO A 55 -0.05 -27.15 4.96
N ALA A 56 -0.50 -27.81 6.02
CA ALA A 56 -1.67 -28.68 5.94
C ALA A 56 -2.87 -27.87 5.38
N PRO A 57 -3.68 -28.45 4.47
CA PRO A 57 -4.84 -27.76 3.93
C PRO A 57 -5.73 -27.27 5.07
N SER A 58 -6.09 -25.99 5.05
CA SER A 58 -6.96 -25.39 6.07
C SER A 58 -8.31 -26.15 6.09
N PRO A 59 -8.89 -26.46 7.26
CA PRO A 59 -10.15 -27.19 7.38
C PRO A 59 -11.37 -26.53 6.70
N GLU A 60 -11.25 -25.29 6.24
CA GLU A 60 -12.36 -24.48 5.71
C GLU A 60 -12.49 -24.51 4.17
N THR A 61 -11.61 -25.22 3.45
CA THR A 61 -11.92 -25.63 2.07
C THR A 61 -12.82 -26.86 2.13
N ASP A 62 -14.12 -26.67 1.85
CA ASP A 62 -15.16 -27.69 1.70
C ASP A 62 -14.60 -29.09 1.35
N MET A 63 -14.61 -29.98 2.34
CA MET A 63 -14.15 -31.37 2.25
C MET A 63 -15.15 -32.26 1.49
N SER A 64 -15.45 -31.89 0.24
CA SER A 64 -16.22 -32.75 -0.67
C SER A 64 -15.35 -33.49 -1.69
N VAL A 65 -14.05 -33.64 -1.44
CA VAL A 65 -13.14 -34.47 -2.24
C VAL A 65 -13.28 -35.95 -1.84
N LYS A 66 -14.14 -36.69 -2.53
CA LYS A 66 -14.05 -38.16 -2.53
C LYS A 66 -12.87 -38.59 -3.40
N PRO A 67 -11.92 -39.42 -2.91
CA PRO A 67 -10.90 -39.99 -3.76
C PRO A 67 -11.55 -40.89 -4.82
N VAL A 68 -11.31 -40.59 -6.10
CA VAL A 68 -11.84 -41.38 -7.22
C VAL A 68 -11.12 -42.74 -7.28
N PRO A 69 -11.83 -43.88 -7.26
CA PRO A 69 -11.22 -45.20 -7.34
C PRO A 69 -10.67 -45.44 -8.75
N GLY A 70 -9.34 -45.49 -8.87
CA GLY A 70 -8.66 -45.79 -10.14
C GLY A 70 -7.25 -45.21 -10.26
N TYR A 71 -6.94 -44.15 -9.51
CA TYR A 71 -5.57 -43.63 -9.38
C TYR A 71 -4.85 -44.33 -8.22
N LYS A 72 -4.15 -45.43 -8.54
CA LYS A 72 -3.09 -45.92 -7.66
C LYS A 72 -1.87 -45.03 -7.85
N LEU A 73 -1.59 -44.14 -6.89
CA LEU A 73 -0.26 -43.57 -6.68
C LEU A 73 0.71 -44.74 -6.40
N LYS A 74 1.27 -45.31 -7.47
CA LYS A 74 2.33 -46.33 -7.37
C LYS A 74 3.65 -45.62 -7.13
N ILE A 75 3.96 -45.42 -5.86
CA ILE A 75 5.33 -45.29 -5.39
C ILE A 75 5.99 -46.67 -5.61
N LYS A 76 7.00 -46.73 -6.48
CA LYS A 76 7.96 -47.84 -6.52
C LYS A 76 9.26 -47.33 -5.92
N THR A 77 9.50 -47.61 -4.65
CA THR A 77 10.85 -47.69 -4.11
C THR A 77 10.97 -49.00 -3.36
N ASN A 78 11.77 -49.92 -3.91
CA ASN A 78 12.36 -51.00 -3.14
C ASN A 78 13.51 -50.39 -2.33
N THR A 79 13.18 -49.65 -1.29
CA THR A 79 14.07 -49.33 -0.15
C THR A 79 13.28 -48.46 0.81
N SER A 80 13.28 -48.89 2.07
CA SER A 80 12.70 -48.20 3.21
C SER A 80 13.40 -46.87 3.47
N GLU A 81 12.97 -45.81 2.81
CA GLU A 81 13.28 -44.44 3.23
C GLU A 81 12.01 -43.58 3.08
N THR A 82 11.76 -42.85 4.15
CA THR A 82 10.60 -42.03 4.50
C THR A 82 10.14 -41.09 3.38
N ALA A 83 8.81 -40.96 3.24
CA ALA A 83 8.15 -39.96 2.41
C ALA A 83 8.66 -38.56 2.77
N SER A 84 9.43 -37.94 1.86
CA SER A 84 9.86 -36.55 2.04
C SER A 84 8.79 -35.61 1.50
N PHE A 85 8.32 -34.76 2.41
CA PHE A 85 7.44 -33.62 2.21
C PHE A 85 7.89 -32.75 1.03
N TYR A 86 6.92 -32.21 0.29
CA TYR A 86 7.18 -31.27 -0.79
C TYR A 86 7.88 -30.03 -0.20
N LYS A 87 8.90 -29.50 -0.86
CA LYS A 87 9.60 -28.29 -0.42
C LYS A 87 9.07 -27.11 -1.24
N THR A 88 8.41 -26.13 -0.63
CA THR A 88 8.01 -24.89 -1.31
C THR A 88 9.25 -24.02 -1.50
N VAL A 89 9.62 -23.78 -2.76
CA VAL A 89 10.62 -22.80 -3.16
C VAL A 89 9.98 -21.99 -4.30
N PRO A 90 10.01 -20.66 -4.28
CA PRO A 90 10.72 -19.80 -3.34
C PRO A 90 9.92 -19.49 -2.05
N ALA A 91 10.56 -19.70 -0.90
CA ALA A 91 10.15 -19.15 0.38
C ALA A 91 11.33 -18.36 0.99
N GLY A 92 11.14 -17.05 1.17
CA GLY A 92 12.16 -16.10 1.65
C GLY A 92 11.82 -15.50 3.01
N GLU A 93 12.42 -14.37 3.37
CA GLU A 93 12.14 -13.62 4.60
C GLU A 93 10.70 -13.05 4.61
N TYR A 94 10.18 -12.69 3.44
CA TYR A 94 8.93 -11.96 3.33
C TYR A 94 7.75 -12.77 2.82
N ILE A 95 8.00 -13.70 1.90
CA ILE A 95 6.95 -14.35 1.13
C ILE A 95 7.21 -15.85 0.97
N GLU A 96 6.13 -16.59 0.81
CA GLU A 96 6.16 -17.99 0.37
C GLU A 96 5.22 -18.19 -0.81
N ILE A 97 5.71 -18.85 -1.86
CA ILE A 97 4.90 -19.18 -3.03
C ILE A 97 4.36 -20.60 -2.90
N ILE A 98 3.03 -20.71 -2.90
CA ILE A 98 2.29 -21.96 -2.82
C ILE A 98 1.48 -22.10 -4.11
N ASP A 99 2.04 -22.81 -5.07
CA ASP A 99 1.44 -22.92 -6.40
C ASP A 99 0.51 -24.12 -6.54
N TYR A 100 -0.61 -24.06 -5.82
CA TYR A 100 -1.72 -25.03 -5.92
C TYR A 100 -2.80 -24.49 -6.86
N ASP A 101 -3.21 -25.29 -7.85
CA ASP A 101 -4.35 -24.98 -8.72
C ASP A 101 -5.56 -25.80 -8.30
N PRO A 102 -6.57 -25.19 -7.66
CA PRO A 102 -7.75 -25.90 -7.20
C PRO A 102 -8.56 -26.55 -8.33
N ALA A 103 -8.49 -26.00 -9.55
CA ALA A 103 -9.29 -26.51 -10.67
C ALA A 103 -8.72 -27.81 -11.24
N SER A 104 -7.40 -28.00 -11.16
CA SER A 104 -6.74 -29.24 -11.55
C SER A 104 -6.45 -30.17 -10.36
N ALA A 105 -6.52 -29.64 -9.13
CA ALA A 105 -6.17 -30.32 -7.88
C ALA A 105 -4.72 -30.81 -7.83
N TYR A 106 -3.80 -30.00 -8.40
CA TYR A 106 -2.36 -30.29 -8.43
C TYR A 106 -1.54 -29.11 -7.90
N PHE A 107 -0.37 -29.44 -7.34
CA PHE A 107 0.71 -28.49 -7.10
C PHE A 107 1.63 -28.45 -8.31
N TYR A 108 1.93 -27.26 -8.81
CA TYR A 108 2.98 -27.07 -9.79
C TYR A 108 4.35 -27.19 -9.13
N SER A 109 5.34 -27.68 -9.89
CA SER A 109 6.70 -27.81 -9.39
C SER A 109 7.24 -26.44 -8.97
N PRO A 110 7.86 -26.31 -7.79
CA PRO A 110 8.48 -25.07 -7.31
C PRO A 110 9.65 -24.65 -8.22
N VAL A 111 9.90 -23.34 -8.33
CA VAL A 111 11.11 -22.80 -8.97
C VAL A 111 12.22 -22.62 -7.93
N ASP A 112 13.38 -23.22 -8.16
CA ASP A 112 14.57 -23.00 -7.33
C ASP A 112 15.35 -21.77 -7.80
N LEU A 113 15.04 -20.61 -7.24
CA LEU A 113 15.72 -19.35 -7.60
C LEU A 113 17.21 -19.31 -7.16
N ASN A 114 17.69 -20.30 -6.39
CA ASN A 114 19.09 -20.45 -6.03
C ASN A 114 19.86 -21.41 -6.95
N ASP A 115 19.21 -22.02 -7.95
CA ASP A 115 19.88 -22.87 -8.94
C ASP A 115 20.98 -22.08 -9.67
N PRO A 116 22.26 -22.52 -9.60
CA PRO A 116 23.37 -21.86 -10.29
C PRO A 116 23.15 -21.67 -11.80
N PHE A 117 22.42 -22.58 -12.46
CA PHE A 117 22.12 -22.46 -13.89
C PHE A 117 21.12 -21.34 -14.17
N LEU A 118 20.10 -21.18 -13.33
CA LEU A 118 19.14 -20.08 -13.44
C LEU A 118 19.80 -18.74 -13.11
N LEU A 119 20.64 -18.70 -12.07
CA LEU A 119 21.39 -17.50 -11.70
C LEU A 119 22.32 -17.01 -12.82
N ALA A 120 22.94 -17.93 -13.56
CA ALA A 120 23.80 -17.59 -14.70
C ALA A 120 23.03 -17.03 -15.91
N GLN A 121 21.70 -17.17 -15.94
CA GLN A 121 20.83 -16.76 -17.05
C GLN A 121 19.88 -15.62 -16.68
N ASP A 122 20.11 -14.95 -15.54
CA ASP A 122 19.19 -13.94 -15.00
C ASP A 122 17.77 -14.51 -14.80
N GLY A 123 17.66 -15.76 -14.36
CA GLY A 123 16.40 -16.49 -14.15
C GLY A 123 15.83 -17.15 -15.41
N LEU A 124 14.62 -17.71 -15.28
CA LEU A 124 13.85 -18.32 -16.36
C LEU A 124 13.48 -17.30 -17.45
N ASN A 125 13.44 -17.76 -18.70
CA ASN A 125 12.87 -16.99 -19.80
C ASN A 125 11.38 -16.74 -19.57
N PRO A 126 10.85 -15.55 -19.91
CA PRO A 126 9.41 -15.30 -19.88
C PRO A 126 8.60 -16.31 -20.68
N SER A 127 7.57 -16.86 -20.04
CA SER A 127 6.76 -17.93 -20.61
C SER A 127 5.36 -17.96 -19.98
N VAL A 128 4.33 -17.93 -20.83
CA VAL A 128 2.92 -18.08 -20.43
C VAL A 128 2.56 -19.55 -20.12
N SER A 129 3.37 -20.49 -20.58
CA SER A 129 3.10 -21.93 -20.46
C SER A 129 3.89 -22.61 -19.34
N ASN A 130 4.81 -21.89 -18.68
CA ASN A 130 5.65 -22.43 -17.63
C ASN A 130 5.25 -21.89 -16.24
N PRO A 131 4.57 -22.69 -15.41
CA PRO A 131 4.20 -22.29 -14.05
C PRO A 131 5.38 -21.85 -13.17
N GLN A 132 6.57 -22.43 -13.35
CA GLN A 132 7.77 -22.01 -12.61
C GLN A 132 8.17 -20.58 -12.94
N PHE A 133 7.96 -20.13 -14.18
CA PHE A 133 8.16 -18.72 -14.53
C PHE A 133 7.10 -17.82 -13.88
N HIS A 134 5.85 -18.28 -13.73
CA HIS A 134 4.81 -17.51 -13.05
C HIS A 134 5.19 -17.26 -11.58
N GLN A 135 5.74 -18.28 -10.91
CA GLN A 135 6.29 -18.15 -9.56
C GLN A 135 7.47 -17.16 -9.51
N GLN A 136 8.40 -17.22 -10.48
CA GLN A 136 9.51 -16.25 -10.59
C GLN A 136 9.02 -14.81 -10.79
N MET A 137 8.04 -14.62 -11.67
CA MET A 137 7.43 -13.32 -11.98
C MET A 137 6.86 -12.69 -10.71
N VAL A 138 5.97 -13.43 -10.03
CA VAL A 138 5.36 -13.00 -8.78
C VAL A 138 6.42 -12.67 -7.72
N TYR A 139 7.39 -13.57 -7.51
CA TYR A 139 8.46 -13.34 -6.53
C TYR A 139 9.23 -12.05 -6.83
N ALA A 140 9.64 -11.85 -8.09
CA ALA A 140 10.45 -10.70 -8.50
C ALA A 140 9.72 -9.37 -8.28
N VAL A 141 8.44 -9.31 -8.64
CA VAL A 141 7.64 -8.08 -8.51
C VAL A 141 7.32 -7.78 -7.05
N VAL A 142 6.86 -8.77 -6.28
CA VAL A 142 6.52 -8.57 -4.85
C VAL A 142 7.74 -8.11 -4.05
N MET A 143 8.89 -8.77 -4.21
CA MET A 143 10.11 -8.38 -3.48
C MET A 143 10.61 -6.99 -3.89
N THR A 144 10.40 -6.59 -5.14
CA THR A 144 10.73 -5.23 -5.61
C THR A 144 9.82 -4.19 -4.97
N THR A 145 8.51 -4.48 -4.87
CA THR A 145 7.55 -3.62 -4.18
C THR A 145 7.92 -3.44 -2.72
N ILE A 146 8.17 -4.53 -1.99
CA ILE A 146 8.63 -4.47 -0.58
C ILE A 146 9.88 -3.60 -0.47
N LYS A 147 10.87 -3.79 -1.35
CA LYS A 147 12.10 -3.01 -1.32
C LYS A 147 11.89 -1.52 -1.54
N ASN A 148 11.00 -1.16 -2.45
CA ASN A 148 10.66 0.23 -2.72
C ASN A 148 10.05 0.88 -1.46
N PHE A 149 9.20 0.17 -0.72
CA PHE A 149 8.67 0.64 0.56
C PHE A 149 9.73 0.78 1.63
N GLU A 150 10.58 -0.24 1.84
CA GLU A 150 11.65 -0.17 2.83
C GLU A 150 12.60 1.02 2.58
N ARG A 151 12.96 1.25 1.31
CA ARG A 151 13.84 2.37 0.91
C ARG A 151 13.18 3.73 1.16
N ALA A 152 11.86 3.84 0.99
CA ALA A 152 11.14 5.08 1.19
C ALA A 152 10.89 5.39 2.67
N LEU A 153 10.51 4.36 3.45
CA LEU A 153 10.15 4.45 4.86
C LEU A 153 11.36 4.40 5.80
N GLY A 154 12.46 3.76 5.40
CA GLY A 154 13.66 3.61 6.20
C GLY A 154 13.55 2.53 7.28
N ARG A 155 12.79 1.46 7.01
CA ARG A 155 12.56 0.34 7.94
C ARG A 155 12.09 -0.92 7.22
N LYS A 156 12.27 -2.08 7.86
CA LYS A 156 11.69 -3.36 7.44
C LYS A 156 10.15 -3.30 7.51
N ILE A 157 9.48 -3.95 6.57
CA ILE A 157 8.01 -4.05 6.56
C ILE A 157 7.55 -5.13 7.53
N GLN A 158 6.43 -4.90 8.21
CA GLN A 158 5.73 -5.94 8.96
C GLN A 158 4.38 -6.21 8.31
N TRP A 159 4.05 -7.49 8.17
CA TRP A 159 2.71 -7.90 7.79
C TRP A 159 1.76 -7.65 8.96
N SER A 160 0.51 -7.34 8.63
CA SER A 160 -0.57 -7.23 9.62
C SER A 160 -0.65 -8.55 10.40
N PRO A 161 -0.63 -8.53 11.74
CA PRO A 161 -0.65 -9.75 12.54
C PRO A 161 -2.00 -10.48 12.43
N HIS A 162 -2.01 -11.77 12.75
CA HIS A 162 -3.28 -12.47 12.99
C HIS A 162 -3.84 -12.07 14.36
N LEU A 163 -5.13 -11.75 14.41
CA LEU A 163 -5.81 -11.45 15.66
C LEU A 163 -6.44 -12.74 16.21
N ILE A 164 -5.95 -13.21 17.36
CA ILE A 164 -6.38 -14.46 17.98
C ILE A 164 -7.06 -14.15 19.32
N LEU A 165 -8.26 -14.69 19.53
CA LEU A 165 -8.92 -14.62 20.82
C LEU A 165 -8.13 -15.45 21.84
N ASN A 166 -7.69 -14.82 22.92
CA ASN A 166 -6.96 -15.49 23.98
C ASN A 166 -7.88 -16.49 24.69
N LYS A 167 -7.51 -17.77 24.63
CA LYS A 167 -8.28 -18.88 25.23
C LYS A 167 -8.31 -18.83 26.76
N ASP A 168 -7.28 -18.28 27.39
CA ASP A 168 -7.11 -18.24 28.85
C ASP A 168 -7.70 -16.96 29.48
N LYS A 169 -7.88 -15.90 28.69
CA LYS A 169 -8.40 -14.59 29.11
C LYS A 169 -9.50 -14.14 28.16
N PRO A 170 -10.77 -14.50 28.45
CA PRO A 170 -11.92 -14.06 27.67
C PRO A 170 -11.91 -12.53 27.47
N GLY A 171 -12.03 -12.09 26.23
CA GLY A 171 -12.00 -10.66 25.86
C GLY A 171 -10.61 -10.05 25.64
N LYS A 172 -9.52 -10.83 25.76
CA LYS A 172 -8.18 -10.38 25.33
C LYS A 172 -7.90 -10.89 23.91
N ILE A 173 -7.52 -10.00 23.02
CA ILE A 173 -7.02 -10.34 21.68
C ILE A 173 -5.48 -10.37 21.76
N ASP A 174 -4.89 -11.48 21.35
CA ASP A 174 -3.46 -11.58 21.12
C ASP A 174 -3.17 -11.45 19.62
N GLU A 175 -2.15 -10.67 19.29
CA GLU A 175 -1.65 -10.58 17.92
C GLU A 175 -0.54 -11.60 17.71
N ASP A 176 -0.63 -12.38 16.65
CA ASP A 176 0.38 -13.36 16.26
C ASP A 176 1.18 -12.85 15.06
N PHE A 177 2.50 -13.05 15.11
CA PHE A 177 3.42 -12.57 14.08
C PHE A 177 3.21 -13.33 12.78
N VAL A 178 3.20 -12.60 11.67
CA VAL A 178 3.11 -13.19 10.33
C VAL A 178 4.48 -13.11 9.68
N GLU A 179 5.16 -14.26 9.65
CA GLU A 179 6.49 -14.40 9.05
C GLU A 179 6.44 -14.12 7.55
N ARG A 180 5.59 -14.84 6.82
CA ARG A 180 5.52 -14.79 5.35
C ARG A 180 4.11 -14.51 4.84
N LEU A 181 4.02 -13.64 3.83
CA LEU A 181 2.81 -13.48 3.03
C LEU A 181 2.72 -14.65 2.05
N ARG A 182 1.57 -15.32 2.02
CA ARG A 182 1.32 -16.46 1.11
C ARG A 182 0.92 -15.97 -0.26
N ILE A 183 1.48 -16.56 -1.31
CA ILE A 183 1.11 -16.21 -2.67
C ILE A 183 0.72 -17.43 -3.48
N TYR A 184 -0.43 -17.34 -4.14
CA TYR A 184 -1.02 -18.39 -4.97
C TYR A 184 -1.17 -17.90 -6.41
N PRO A 185 -0.19 -18.18 -7.31
CA PRO A 185 -0.24 -17.74 -8.70
C PRO A 185 -1.43 -18.29 -9.50
N HIS A 186 -1.95 -19.47 -9.15
CA HIS A 186 -3.07 -20.13 -9.84
C HIS A 186 -4.26 -20.41 -8.91
N ALA A 187 -4.63 -19.43 -8.09
CA ALA A 187 -5.61 -19.60 -7.02
C ALA A 187 -7.05 -19.85 -7.49
N LEU A 188 -7.49 -19.27 -8.61
CA LEU A 188 -8.89 -19.39 -9.05
C LEU A 188 -9.10 -19.23 -10.56
N ARG A 189 -10.16 -19.82 -11.10
CA ARG A 189 -10.59 -19.68 -12.50
C ARG A 189 -11.52 -18.49 -12.72
N GLN A 190 -11.06 -17.28 -12.44
CA GLN A 190 -11.84 -16.06 -12.60
C GLN A 190 -10.96 -14.92 -13.12
N ALA A 191 -11.58 -13.93 -13.77
CA ALA A 191 -10.93 -12.68 -14.16
C ALA A 191 -10.78 -11.76 -12.95
N ASN A 192 -9.91 -12.17 -12.02
CA ASN A 192 -9.70 -11.49 -10.75
C ASN A 192 -8.29 -11.74 -10.19
N ALA A 193 -7.80 -10.82 -9.36
CA ALA A 193 -6.71 -10.99 -8.40
C ALA A 193 -7.06 -10.18 -7.15
N TYR A 194 -6.69 -10.65 -5.96
CA TYR A 194 -6.97 -9.90 -4.72
C TYR A 194 -6.05 -10.31 -3.56
N TYR A 195 -5.80 -9.36 -2.66
CA TYR A 195 -5.30 -9.60 -1.32
C TYR A 195 -6.42 -10.07 -0.38
N ASN A 196 -6.14 -11.08 0.46
CA ASN A 196 -7.03 -11.55 1.51
C ASN A 196 -6.45 -11.21 2.91
N PRO A 197 -7.04 -10.26 3.65
CA PRO A 197 -6.56 -9.86 4.98
C PRO A 197 -6.67 -10.94 6.06
N TYR A 198 -7.58 -11.91 5.94
CA TYR A 198 -7.72 -12.99 6.93
C TYR A 198 -6.65 -14.06 6.75
N LYS A 199 -6.44 -14.48 5.49
CA LYS A 199 -5.45 -15.50 5.14
C LYS A 199 -4.03 -14.95 5.03
N LYS A 200 -3.87 -13.62 5.02
CA LYS A 200 -2.61 -12.92 4.71
C LYS A 200 -2.01 -13.49 3.43
N SER A 201 -2.80 -13.42 2.35
CA SER A 201 -2.44 -14.08 1.08
C SER A 201 -2.85 -13.30 -0.16
N LEU A 202 -2.01 -13.37 -1.19
CA LEU A 202 -2.32 -12.90 -2.55
C LEU A 202 -2.86 -14.06 -3.39
N LEU A 203 -3.99 -13.85 -4.05
CA LEU A 203 -4.72 -14.86 -4.81
C LEU A 203 -4.88 -14.38 -6.25
N PHE A 204 -4.19 -15.03 -7.19
CA PHE A 204 -4.23 -14.67 -8.60
C PHE A 204 -5.13 -15.63 -9.39
N GLY A 205 -6.04 -15.06 -10.17
CA GLY A 205 -6.93 -15.79 -11.07
C GLY A 205 -6.40 -15.97 -12.49
N TYR A 206 -6.99 -16.91 -13.20
CA TYR A 206 -6.77 -17.11 -14.63
C TYR A 206 -8.09 -17.41 -15.36
N PHE A 207 -8.19 -16.98 -16.61
CA PHE A 207 -9.44 -17.02 -17.35
C PHE A 207 -9.21 -17.00 -18.87
N PRO A 208 -10.15 -17.49 -19.69
CA PRO A 208 -10.06 -17.38 -21.13
C PRO A 208 -10.22 -15.92 -21.57
N ALA A 209 -9.33 -15.44 -22.45
CA ALA A 209 -9.41 -14.13 -23.06
C ALA A 209 -10.76 -13.97 -23.78
N LYS A 210 -11.50 -12.91 -23.44
CA LYS A 210 -12.70 -12.52 -24.20
C LYS A 210 -12.25 -11.90 -25.53
N PRO A 211 -12.86 -12.25 -26.68
CA PRO A 211 -12.44 -11.70 -27.96
C PRO A 211 -12.77 -10.20 -28.03
N ALA A 212 -11.77 -9.35 -27.81
CA ALA A 212 -11.86 -7.91 -28.08
C ALA A 212 -11.25 -7.55 -29.44
N ASN A 213 -10.19 -8.26 -29.87
CA ASN A 213 -9.59 -8.10 -31.20
C ASN A 213 -8.85 -9.39 -31.60
N ILE A 214 -9.38 -10.12 -32.59
CA ILE A 214 -8.87 -11.44 -33.05
C ILE A 214 -7.43 -11.36 -33.58
N GLN A 215 -6.95 -10.16 -33.95
CA GLN A 215 -5.58 -9.95 -34.44
C GLN A 215 -4.51 -9.91 -33.34
N LEU A 216 -4.86 -9.57 -32.09
CA LEU A 216 -3.89 -9.38 -31.00
C LEU A 216 -3.92 -10.52 -29.96
N GLN A 217 -4.98 -11.31 -29.91
CA GLN A 217 -5.11 -12.41 -28.95
C GLN A 217 -5.71 -13.64 -29.63
N LEU A 218 -5.10 -14.81 -29.40
CA LEU A 218 -5.68 -16.08 -29.83
C LEU A 218 -7.05 -16.24 -29.14
N PRO A 219 -8.16 -16.39 -29.87
CA PRO A 219 -9.46 -16.65 -29.27
C PRO A 219 -9.39 -17.89 -28.36
N GLY A 220 -9.72 -17.73 -27.08
CA GLY A 220 -9.64 -18.81 -26.08
C GLY A 220 -8.27 -19.01 -25.42
N GLY A 221 -7.27 -18.16 -25.68
CA GLY A 221 -6.02 -18.13 -24.91
C GLY A 221 -6.28 -17.85 -23.43
N THR A 222 -5.49 -18.44 -22.52
CA THR A 222 -5.64 -18.19 -21.08
C THR A 222 -4.83 -16.96 -20.67
N VAL A 223 -5.48 -16.03 -19.99
CA VAL A 223 -4.86 -14.88 -19.33
C VAL A 223 -4.60 -15.26 -17.87
N PHE A 224 -3.39 -14.95 -17.40
CA PHE A 224 -2.98 -15.17 -16.02
C PHE A 224 -2.69 -13.83 -15.36
N THR A 225 -3.42 -13.48 -14.31
CA THR A 225 -3.20 -12.19 -13.62
C THR A 225 -1.86 -12.15 -12.90
N CYS A 226 -1.32 -13.30 -12.51
CA CYS A 226 0.03 -13.45 -11.95
C CYS A 226 1.17 -13.19 -12.95
N LEU A 227 0.87 -12.88 -14.22
CA LEU A 227 1.85 -12.45 -15.22
C LEU A 227 1.82 -10.95 -15.50
N SER A 228 0.95 -10.21 -14.82
CA SER A 228 0.87 -8.75 -14.93
C SER A 228 1.67 -8.10 -13.80
N HIS A 229 2.73 -7.38 -14.15
CA HIS A 229 3.51 -6.59 -13.19
C HIS A 229 2.62 -5.73 -12.29
N ASP A 230 1.70 -5.00 -12.90
CA ASP A 230 0.93 -3.97 -12.22
C ASP A 230 -0.08 -4.55 -11.24
N ILE A 231 -0.80 -5.62 -11.63
CA ILE A 231 -1.71 -6.35 -10.73
C ILE A 231 -0.93 -6.90 -9.53
N ILE A 232 0.25 -7.50 -9.74
CA ILE A 232 1.03 -8.04 -8.63
C ILE A 232 1.47 -6.93 -7.66
N ALA A 233 1.95 -5.80 -8.18
CA ALA A 233 2.35 -4.64 -7.37
C ALA A 233 1.17 -4.00 -6.63
N HIS A 234 -0.01 -3.91 -7.28
CA HIS A 234 -1.26 -3.42 -6.71
C HIS A 234 -1.69 -4.25 -5.51
N GLU A 235 -1.83 -5.57 -5.70
CA GLU A 235 -2.27 -6.47 -4.63
C GLU A 235 -1.26 -6.58 -3.49
N THR A 236 0.03 -6.51 -3.81
CA THR A 236 1.08 -6.43 -2.78
C THR A 236 0.96 -5.15 -1.96
N THR A 237 0.56 -4.04 -2.57
CA THR A 237 0.37 -2.76 -1.87
C THR A 237 -0.76 -2.84 -0.85
N HIS A 238 -1.87 -3.51 -1.16
CA HIS A 238 -2.94 -3.77 -0.17
C HIS A 238 -2.40 -4.52 1.05
N ALA A 239 -1.59 -5.56 0.85
CA ALA A 239 -0.98 -6.32 1.95
C ALA A 239 -0.05 -5.46 2.82
N ILE A 240 0.74 -4.58 2.19
CA ILE A 240 1.63 -3.65 2.91
C ILE A 240 0.82 -2.59 3.67
N LEU A 241 -0.24 -2.03 3.06
CA LEU A 241 -1.10 -1.05 3.71
C LEU A 241 -1.85 -1.63 4.90
N ASP A 242 -2.30 -2.89 4.81
CA ASP A 242 -2.88 -3.61 5.95
C ASP A 242 -1.87 -3.69 7.10
N GLY A 243 -0.58 -3.94 6.84
CA GLY A 243 0.45 -3.93 7.88
C GLY A 243 0.78 -2.54 8.45
N LEU A 244 0.80 -1.50 7.61
CA LEU A 244 1.22 -0.15 8.00
C LEU A 244 0.09 0.71 8.60
N ARG A 245 -1.12 0.61 8.04
CA ARG A 245 -2.28 1.47 8.32
C ARG A 245 -3.58 0.66 8.22
N GLN A 246 -3.75 -0.34 9.09
CA GLN A 246 -4.91 -1.25 9.15
C GLN A 246 -6.28 -0.55 9.00
N ARG A 247 -6.42 0.67 9.53
CA ARG A 247 -7.69 1.42 9.55
C ARG A 247 -8.04 2.11 8.23
N PHE A 248 -7.16 2.12 7.22
CA PHE A 248 -7.43 2.76 5.93
C PHE A 248 -8.40 1.98 5.04
N ILE A 249 -8.80 0.78 5.45
CA ILE A 249 -9.86 0.00 4.79
C ILE A 249 -11.27 0.33 5.33
N GLU A 250 -11.35 1.04 6.46
CA GLU A 250 -12.63 1.39 7.08
C GLU A 250 -13.39 2.42 6.24
N ASP A 251 -14.70 2.21 6.09
CA ASP A 251 -15.57 3.03 5.24
C ASP A 251 -16.05 4.29 5.97
N THR A 252 -15.13 5.14 6.40
CA THR A 252 -15.44 6.33 7.20
C THR A 252 -15.72 7.58 6.38
N HIS A 253 -15.19 7.64 5.15
CA HIS A 253 -15.26 8.80 4.26
C HIS A 253 -15.04 8.37 2.80
N PRO A 254 -15.65 9.03 1.80
CA PRO A 254 -15.48 8.70 0.38
C PRO A 254 -14.02 8.58 -0.06
N ASP A 255 -13.15 9.46 0.45
CA ASP A 255 -11.72 9.43 0.14
C ASP A 255 -10.97 8.25 0.75
N THR A 256 -11.40 7.66 1.85
CA THR A 256 -10.58 6.67 2.56
C THR A 256 -10.39 5.42 1.70
N ARG A 257 -11.47 4.89 1.12
CA ARG A 257 -11.40 3.77 0.17
C ARG A 257 -10.82 4.18 -1.17
N ALA A 258 -11.21 5.35 -1.68
CA ALA A 258 -10.66 5.88 -2.93
C ALA A 258 -9.13 6.06 -2.85
N PHE A 259 -8.62 6.49 -1.70
CA PHE A 259 -7.18 6.59 -1.43
C PHE A 259 -6.53 5.21 -1.40
N HIS A 260 -7.16 4.23 -0.75
CA HIS A 260 -6.62 2.88 -0.63
C HIS A 260 -6.36 2.24 -2.02
N GLU A 261 -7.34 2.31 -2.92
CA GLU A 261 -7.21 1.84 -4.30
C GLU A 261 -6.24 2.70 -5.11
N ALA A 262 -6.41 4.02 -5.10
CA ALA A 262 -5.56 4.94 -5.86
C ALA A 262 -4.08 4.83 -5.47
N PHE A 263 -3.80 4.56 -4.19
CA PHE A 263 -2.42 4.40 -3.73
C PHE A 263 -1.79 3.10 -4.26
N ALA A 264 -2.56 2.01 -4.34
CA ALA A 264 -2.11 0.77 -4.97
C ALA A 264 -1.84 0.97 -6.48
N ASP A 265 -2.70 1.71 -7.18
CA ASP A 265 -2.50 2.11 -8.58
C ASP A 265 -1.22 2.94 -8.76
N LEU A 266 -1.00 3.91 -7.88
CA LEU A 266 0.19 4.76 -7.90
C LEU A 266 1.47 3.94 -7.73
N VAL A 267 1.48 2.99 -6.80
CA VAL A 267 2.64 2.11 -6.60
C VAL A 267 2.88 1.26 -7.83
N ALA A 268 1.85 0.62 -8.38
CA ALA A 268 1.96 -0.21 -9.58
C ALA A 268 2.52 0.61 -10.76
N LEU A 269 1.89 1.74 -11.06
CA LEU A 269 2.26 2.64 -12.16
C LEU A 269 3.70 3.14 -12.03
N PHE A 270 4.06 3.72 -10.89
CA PHE A 270 5.38 4.34 -10.74
C PHE A 270 6.50 3.32 -10.52
N GLN A 271 6.20 2.14 -9.97
CA GLN A 271 7.16 1.03 -9.98
C GLN A 271 7.43 0.59 -11.42
N HIS A 272 6.40 0.46 -12.25
CA HIS A 272 6.56 0.09 -13.64
C HIS A 272 7.39 1.14 -14.40
N PHE A 273 7.13 2.43 -14.15
CA PHE A 273 7.86 3.51 -14.77
C PHE A 273 9.30 3.66 -14.26
N SER A 274 9.67 3.00 -13.17
CA SER A 274 11.06 2.98 -12.70
C SER A 274 12.00 2.18 -13.60
N PHE A 275 11.46 1.43 -14.57
CA PHE A 275 12.21 0.68 -15.58
C PHE A 275 12.37 1.53 -16.87
N PRO A 276 13.58 2.01 -17.21
CA PRO A 276 13.81 2.80 -18.42
C PRO A 276 13.38 2.08 -19.71
N GLU A 277 13.52 0.75 -19.75
CA GLU A 277 13.19 -0.10 -20.89
C GLU A 277 11.73 0.05 -21.32
N VAL A 278 10.83 0.21 -20.34
CA VAL A 278 9.38 0.38 -20.50
C VAL A 278 9.04 1.72 -21.15
N LEU A 279 9.82 2.75 -20.85
CA LEU A 279 9.59 4.11 -21.32
C LEU A 279 10.26 4.40 -22.67
N ARG A 280 11.25 3.60 -23.06
CA ARG A 280 12.07 3.79 -24.28
C ARG A 280 11.22 3.92 -25.54
N HIS A 281 10.26 3.02 -25.73
CA HIS A 281 9.36 3.02 -26.88
C HIS A 281 8.55 4.31 -26.96
N GLN A 282 7.94 4.66 -25.83
CA GLN A 282 7.04 5.78 -25.75
C GLN A 282 7.80 7.11 -25.93
N ILE A 283 9.00 7.21 -25.38
CA ILE A 283 9.87 8.38 -25.56
C ILE A 283 10.36 8.51 -27.01
N SER A 284 10.70 7.40 -27.65
CA SER A 284 11.07 7.40 -29.07
C SER A 284 9.91 7.89 -29.94
N ARG A 285 8.71 7.35 -29.74
CA ARG A 285 7.50 7.74 -30.50
C ARG A 285 7.03 9.16 -30.23
N THR A 286 7.06 9.59 -28.96
CA THR A 286 6.61 10.93 -28.55
C THR A 286 7.69 12.00 -28.65
N ARG A 287 8.89 11.61 -29.10
CA ARG A 287 10.07 12.49 -29.20
C ARG A 287 10.36 13.20 -27.87
N GLY A 288 10.16 12.47 -26.76
CA GLY A 288 10.40 12.94 -25.40
C GLY A 288 9.24 13.67 -24.75
N ASP A 289 8.14 13.96 -25.45
CA ASP A 289 6.95 14.59 -24.86
C ASP A 289 5.97 13.54 -24.31
N LEU A 290 6.20 13.12 -23.06
CA LEU A 290 5.33 12.18 -22.35
C LEU A 290 3.90 12.72 -22.09
N ALA A 291 3.66 14.02 -22.28
CA ALA A 291 2.31 14.58 -22.18
C ALA A 291 1.56 14.56 -23.52
N SER A 292 2.24 14.21 -24.62
CA SER A 292 1.55 14.01 -25.89
C SER A 292 0.56 12.83 -25.77
N GLN A 293 -0.55 12.95 -26.51
CA GLN A 293 -1.88 12.37 -26.26
C GLN A 293 -2.01 10.83 -26.32
N ASN A 294 -1.00 10.06 -25.90
CA ASN A 294 -1.01 8.61 -26.11
C ASN A 294 -0.36 7.78 -25.00
N LEU A 295 0.51 8.33 -24.16
CA LEU A 295 1.21 7.52 -23.16
C LEU A 295 0.24 6.92 -22.14
N LEU A 296 -0.51 7.77 -21.44
CA LEU A 296 -1.40 7.34 -20.37
C LEU A 296 -2.62 6.58 -20.91
N GLY A 297 -3.17 7.00 -22.05
CA GLY A 297 -4.26 6.29 -22.73
C GLY A 297 -3.87 4.89 -23.22
N GLN A 298 -2.67 4.73 -23.80
CA GLN A 298 -2.17 3.42 -24.22
C GLN A 298 -1.83 2.53 -23.03
N LEU A 299 -1.23 3.10 -21.98
CA LEU A 299 -0.93 2.36 -20.75
C LEU A 299 -2.21 1.97 -20.02
N ALA A 300 -3.21 2.85 -19.91
CA ALA A 300 -4.54 2.55 -19.38
C ALA A 300 -5.27 1.45 -20.17
N GLN A 301 -5.08 1.38 -21.48
CA GLN A 301 -5.57 0.24 -22.28
C GLN A 301 -4.83 -1.07 -21.95
N GLN A 302 -3.55 -1.01 -21.57
CA GLN A 302 -2.76 -2.16 -21.13
C GLN A 302 -3.11 -2.57 -19.68
N PHE A 303 -3.35 -1.61 -18.78
CA PHE A 303 -3.83 -1.82 -17.40
C PHE A 303 -5.28 -2.39 -17.38
N GLY A 304 -6.17 -1.91 -18.26
CA GLY A 304 -7.60 -2.22 -18.27
C GLY A 304 -8.02 -3.54 -18.91
N LYS A 305 -7.23 -4.09 -19.85
CA LYS A 305 -7.62 -5.28 -20.63
C LYS A 305 -7.69 -6.57 -19.80
N ALA A 306 -7.05 -6.62 -18.63
CA ALA A 306 -6.96 -7.84 -17.83
C ALA A 306 -8.06 -7.99 -16.76
N LEU A 307 -8.63 -6.90 -16.22
CA LEU A 307 -9.51 -6.99 -15.05
C LEU A 307 -10.79 -6.14 -15.06
N GLY A 308 -11.06 -5.31 -16.07
CA GLY A 308 -12.33 -4.59 -16.19
C GLY A 308 -12.60 -3.48 -15.15
N GLY A 309 -12.03 -3.56 -13.94
CA GLY A 309 -12.12 -2.52 -12.89
C GLY A 309 -11.32 -1.25 -13.19
N TYR A 310 -10.30 -1.35 -14.04
CA TYR A 310 -9.43 -0.23 -14.42
C TYR A 310 -9.97 0.63 -15.57
N SER A 311 -11.23 0.45 -15.98
CA SER A 311 -11.88 1.38 -16.91
C SER A 311 -12.00 2.78 -16.31
N SER A 312 -12.22 2.88 -14.99
CA SER A 312 -12.34 4.15 -14.25
C SER A 312 -11.09 5.03 -14.37
N LEU A 313 -9.88 4.47 -14.19
CA LEU A 313 -8.64 5.22 -14.38
C LEU A 313 -8.52 5.74 -15.80
N ARG A 314 -8.84 4.91 -16.80
CA ARG A 314 -8.83 5.29 -18.22
C ARG A 314 -9.80 6.44 -18.48
N ASP A 315 -11.05 6.29 -18.07
CA ASP A 315 -12.14 7.23 -18.35
C ASP A 315 -11.95 8.55 -17.59
N ALA A 316 -11.30 8.51 -16.42
CA ALA A 316 -10.98 9.71 -15.63
C ALA A 316 -9.88 10.56 -16.26
N ILE A 317 -8.86 9.94 -16.86
CA ILE A 317 -7.71 10.65 -17.46
C ILE A 317 -7.91 10.99 -18.94
N GLY A 318 -8.87 10.35 -19.63
CA GLY A 318 -9.21 10.68 -21.01
C GLY A 318 -10.20 9.73 -21.65
N HIS A 319 -10.78 10.13 -22.76
CA HIS A 319 -11.81 9.37 -23.47
C HIS A 319 -11.39 9.14 -24.92
N ASN A 320 -11.93 8.11 -25.56
CA ASN A 320 -11.78 8.01 -27.02
C ASN A 320 -12.75 9.00 -27.67
N ASP A 321 -12.24 9.79 -28.61
CA ASP A 321 -13.05 10.58 -29.52
C ASP A 321 -14.03 9.66 -30.27
N PRO A 322 -15.34 9.92 -30.21
CA PRO A 322 -16.35 9.08 -30.87
C PRO A 322 -16.21 9.02 -32.39
N ASP A 323 -15.69 10.08 -33.01
CA ASP A 323 -15.62 10.24 -34.47
C ASP A 323 -14.29 9.73 -35.03
N THR A 324 -13.18 9.98 -34.33
CA THR A 324 -11.84 9.57 -34.78
C THR A 324 -11.34 8.27 -34.15
N GLY A 325 -11.91 7.87 -33.00
CA GLY A 325 -11.45 6.74 -32.20
C GLY A 325 -10.11 6.99 -31.50
N GLU A 326 -9.51 8.18 -31.66
CA GLU A 326 -8.27 8.56 -31.01
C GLU A 326 -8.51 8.88 -29.54
N TRP A 327 -7.57 8.52 -28.67
CA TRP A 327 -7.69 8.82 -27.26
C TRP A 327 -7.33 10.29 -26.98
N ILE A 328 -8.21 11.00 -26.27
CA ILE A 328 -8.07 12.40 -25.90
C ILE A 328 -7.97 12.49 -24.38
N ALA A 329 -6.90 13.12 -23.89
CA ALA A 329 -6.74 13.41 -22.46
C ALA A 329 -7.83 14.37 -21.97
N ASN A 330 -8.45 14.05 -20.83
CA ASN A 330 -9.39 14.95 -20.16
C ASN A 330 -8.63 16.16 -19.63
N LYS A 331 -9.22 17.35 -19.79
CA LYS A 331 -8.73 18.53 -19.07
C LYS A 331 -9.08 18.36 -17.59
N PRO A 332 -8.17 18.71 -16.67
CA PRO A 332 -8.49 18.65 -15.25
C PRO A 332 -9.63 19.63 -14.95
N ASP A 333 -10.65 19.13 -14.26
CA ASP A 333 -11.80 19.91 -13.80
C ASP A 333 -11.68 20.12 -12.28
N PRO A 334 -11.64 21.36 -11.79
CA PRO A 334 -11.68 21.64 -10.35
C PRO A 334 -12.92 21.07 -9.64
N ASP A 335 -14.03 20.84 -10.34
CA ASP A 335 -15.26 20.33 -9.74
C ASP A 335 -15.29 18.80 -9.64
N ASP A 336 -14.33 18.08 -10.27
CA ASP A 336 -14.26 16.61 -10.23
C ASP A 336 -14.23 16.07 -8.80
N TYR A 337 -13.45 16.70 -7.92
CA TYR A 337 -13.29 16.22 -6.55
C TYR A 337 -14.53 16.43 -5.67
N VAL A 338 -15.43 17.35 -6.04
CA VAL A 338 -16.70 17.56 -5.33
C VAL A 338 -17.81 16.67 -5.90
N THR A 339 -17.75 16.35 -7.20
CA THR A 339 -18.82 15.66 -7.93
C THR A 339 -18.66 14.15 -7.98
N LYS A 340 -17.42 13.63 -8.10
CA LYS A 340 -17.16 12.19 -8.17
C LYS A 340 -17.09 11.60 -6.77
N MET A 341 -18.00 10.68 -6.46
CA MET A 341 -18.17 10.07 -5.14
C MET A 341 -17.98 8.56 -5.14
N GLU A 342 -18.13 7.92 -6.31
CA GLU A 342 -17.77 6.52 -6.52
C GLU A 342 -16.25 6.37 -6.30
N PHE A 343 -15.85 5.33 -5.59
CA PHE A 343 -14.51 5.25 -5.00
C PHE A 343 -13.41 5.04 -6.04
N HIS A 344 -13.67 4.33 -7.15
CA HIS A 344 -12.69 4.20 -8.22
C HIS A 344 -12.56 5.52 -9.00
N ASP A 345 -13.68 6.15 -9.38
CA ASP A 345 -13.68 7.43 -10.10
C ASP A 345 -13.02 8.54 -9.28
N ARG A 346 -13.31 8.58 -7.97
CA ARG A 346 -12.67 9.49 -7.01
C ARG A 346 -11.17 9.16 -6.87
N GLY A 347 -10.81 7.89 -6.76
CA GLY A 347 -9.42 7.45 -6.69
C GLY A 347 -8.61 7.86 -7.92
N ALA A 348 -9.19 7.75 -9.10
CA ALA A 348 -8.56 8.14 -10.35
C ALA A 348 -8.20 9.64 -10.41
N ILE A 349 -8.92 10.52 -9.69
CA ILE A 349 -8.55 11.94 -9.56
C ILE A 349 -7.18 12.07 -8.88
N LEU A 350 -6.94 11.32 -7.80
CA LEU A 350 -5.67 11.34 -7.08
C LEU A 350 -4.54 10.80 -7.97
N VAL A 351 -4.77 9.68 -8.67
CA VAL A 351 -3.79 9.12 -9.61
C VAL A 351 -3.44 10.16 -10.69
N ALA A 352 -4.45 10.80 -11.27
CA ALA A 352 -4.28 11.84 -12.28
C ALA A 352 -3.50 13.05 -11.75
N ALA A 353 -3.73 13.49 -10.50
CA ALA A 353 -3.01 14.58 -9.88
C ALA A 353 -1.52 14.27 -9.73
N ILE A 354 -1.17 13.11 -9.17
CA ILE A 354 0.23 12.70 -9.00
C ILE A 354 0.91 12.49 -10.35
N PHE A 355 0.18 11.95 -11.34
CA PHE A 355 0.72 11.75 -12.68
C PHE A 355 1.02 13.08 -13.39
N ASP A 356 0.14 14.07 -13.28
CA ASP A 356 0.36 15.41 -13.83
C ASP A 356 1.55 16.12 -13.17
N ALA A 357 1.73 15.94 -11.85
CA ALA A 357 2.94 16.39 -11.15
C ALA A 357 4.20 15.71 -11.72
N PHE A 358 4.17 14.38 -11.92
CA PHE A 358 5.28 13.64 -12.55
C PHE A 358 5.62 14.19 -13.95
N LEU A 359 4.63 14.38 -14.82
CA LEU A 359 4.84 14.93 -16.16
C LEU A 359 5.46 16.33 -16.10
N THR A 360 4.98 17.18 -15.20
CA THR A 360 5.48 18.54 -14.99
C THR A 360 6.94 18.53 -14.57
N ILE A 361 7.29 17.68 -13.58
CA ILE A 361 8.66 17.51 -13.10
C ILE A 361 9.57 16.97 -14.20
N TYR A 362 9.14 15.91 -14.90
CA TYR A 362 9.90 15.32 -15.99
C TYR A 362 10.18 16.35 -17.09
N LYS A 363 9.16 17.08 -17.54
CA LYS A 363 9.28 18.17 -18.52
C LYS A 363 10.33 19.18 -18.06
N GLN A 364 10.25 19.66 -16.82
CA GLN A 364 11.23 20.61 -16.27
C GLN A 364 12.66 20.05 -16.30
N ARG A 365 12.84 18.78 -15.92
CA ARG A 365 14.16 18.12 -15.86
C ARG A 365 14.80 17.94 -17.24
N ILE A 366 14.01 17.62 -18.27
CA ILE A 366 14.56 17.40 -19.62
C ILE A 366 14.82 18.69 -20.39
N ARG A 367 14.33 19.85 -19.93
CA ARG A 367 14.51 21.15 -20.63
C ARG A 367 15.96 21.45 -20.97
N ILE A 368 16.91 21.07 -20.11
CA ILE A 368 18.33 21.25 -20.38
C ILE A 368 18.79 20.43 -21.59
N TYR A 369 18.39 19.16 -21.66
CA TYR A 369 18.75 18.28 -22.77
C TYR A 369 18.09 18.73 -24.07
N LEU A 370 16.82 19.16 -24.01
CA LEU A 370 16.12 19.69 -25.17
C LEU A 370 16.83 20.94 -25.72
N ARG A 371 17.21 21.89 -24.86
CA ARG A 371 17.95 23.08 -25.28
C ARG A 371 19.30 22.75 -25.89
N VAL A 372 20.04 21.81 -25.31
CA VAL A 372 21.35 21.38 -25.85
C VAL A 372 21.17 20.74 -27.23
N ALA A 373 20.16 19.88 -27.40
CA ALA A 373 19.90 19.19 -28.65
C ALA A 373 19.25 20.07 -29.74
N SER A 374 18.79 21.28 -29.39
CA SER A 374 18.02 22.15 -30.29
C SER A 374 18.64 23.53 -30.50
N ASP A 375 19.94 23.69 -30.29
CA ASP A 375 20.64 24.97 -30.43
C ASP A 375 20.01 26.09 -29.56
N GLY A 376 19.46 25.74 -28.40
CA GLY A 376 18.88 26.65 -27.41
C GLY A 376 17.36 26.89 -27.53
N SER A 377 16.72 26.46 -28.62
CA SER A 377 15.27 26.72 -28.85
C SER A 377 14.31 25.96 -27.92
N GLY A 378 14.74 24.82 -27.37
CA GLY A 378 13.89 23.84 -26.69
C GLY A 378 12.99 23.00 -27.61
N ILE A 379 13.04 23.19 -28.92
CA ILE A 379 12.18 22.52 -29.91
C ILE A 379 13.05 21.62 -30.79
N LEU A 380 12.85 20.30 -30.68
CA LEU A 380 13.62 19.32 -31.45
C LEU A 380 13.21 19.32 -32.93
N ARG A 381 14.20 19.21 -33.83
CA ARG A 381 13.99 19.09 -35.28
C ARG A 381 13.22 17.82 -35.61
N GLU A 382 12.27 17.91 -36.55
CA GLU A 382 11.47 16.77 -37.01
C GLU A 382 12.33 15.56 -37.41
N GLY A 383 11.79 14.36 -37.20
CA GLY A 383 12.49 13.09 -37.39
C GLY A 383 12.71 12.31 -36.10
N GLU A 384 13.37 11.16 -36.22
CA GLU A 384 13.68 10.27 -35.10
C GLU A 384 14.71 10.89 -34.15
N LEU A 385 14.55 10.61 -32.86
CA LEU A 385 15.55 10.98 -31.87
C LEU A 385 16.76 10.04 -31.98
N HIS A 386 17.95 10.60 -31.77
CA HIS A 386 19.16 9.79 -31.62
C HIS A 386 18.97 8.77 -30.49
N PRO A 387 19.39 7.49 -30.65
CA PRO A 387 19.19 6.45 -29.63
C PRO A 387 19.69 6.84 -28.25
N ASP A 388 20.84 7.51 -28.15
CA ASP A 388 21.38 8.01 -26.88
C ASP A 388 20.51 9.09 -26.22
N MET A 389 19.82 9.90 -27.02
CA MET A 389 18.86 10.87 -26.49
C MET A 389 17.63 10.15 -25.94
N VAL A 390 17.15 9.11 -26.62
CA VAL A 390 16.05 8.27 -26.10
C VAL A 390 16.46 7.62 -24.78
N GLU A 391 17.67 7.05 -24.70
CA GLU A 391 18.21 6.45 -23.47
C GLU A 391 18.27 7.48 -22.32
N LEU A 392 18.82 8.66 -22.59
CA LEU A 392 18.94 9.73 -21.61
C LEU A 392 17.59 10.22 -21.08
N LEU A 393 16.62 10.42 -21.98
CA LEU A 393 15.27 10.83 -21.62
C LEU A 393 14.55 9.72 -20.83
N SER A 394 14.72 8.45 -21.23
CA SER A 394 14.12 7.29 -20.54
C SER A 394 14.69 7.10 -19.15
N ALA A 395 16.00 7.19 -18.99
CA ALA A 395 16.65 7.17 -17.68
C ALA A 395 16.19 8.34 -16.79
N THR A 396 16.00 9.54 -17.37
CA THR A 396 15.51 10.71 -16.63
C THR A 396 14.05 10.54 -16.18
N ALA A 397 13.21 9.97 -17.04
CA ALA A 397 11.82 9.65 -16.71
C ALA A 397 11.74 8.60 -15.60
N ALA A 398 12.52 7.52 -15.72
CA ALA A 398 12.56 6.44 -14.73
C ALA A 398 13.09 6.89 -13.36
N ASP A 399 14.14 7.72 -13.32
CA ASP A 399 14.61 8.33 -12.06
C ASP A 399 13.56 9.28 -11.47
N THR A 400 12.81 10.01 -12.31
CA THR A 400 11.73 10.88 -11.83
C THR A 400 10.57 10.07 -11.25
N ALA A 401 10.14 9.00 -11.93
CA ALA A 401 9.11 8.08 -11.44
C ALA A 401 9.53 7.43 -10.11
N SER A 402 10.77 6.96 -10.01
CA SER A 402 11.33 6.39 -8.78
C SER A 402 11.31 7.38 -7.61
N ARG A 403 11.58 8.67 -7.86
CA ARG A 403 11.54 9.71 -6.83
C ARG A 403 10.11 10.04 -6.41
N VAL A 404 9.19 10.18 -7.37
CA VAL A 404 7.76 10.41 -7.10
C VAL A 404 7.19 9.27 -6.25
N LEU A 405 7.47 8.01 -6.60
CA LEU A 405 7.07 6.84 -5.80
C LEU A 405 7.59 6.93 -4.37
N ARG A 406 8.88 7.23 -4.18
CA ARG A 406 9.49 7.34 -2.84
C ARG A 406 8.84 8.43 -2.00
N ILE A 407 8.51 9.58 -2.59
CA ILE A 407 7.82 10.67 -1.89
C ILE A 407 6.42 10.23 -1.48
N CYS A 408 5.65 9.62 -2.39
CA CYS A 408 4.31 9.10 -2.12
C CYS A 408 4.30 8.08 -0.99
N VAL A 409 5.20 7.08 -1.04
CA VAL A 409 5.28 6.07 0.02
C VAL A 409 5.70 6.67 1.36
N ARG A 410 6.67 7.59 1.37
CA ARG A 410 7.11 8.25 2.61
C ARG A 410 6.00 9.09 3.24
N ALA A 411 5.12 9.68 2.44
CA ALA A 411 4.00 10.48 2.93
C ALA A 411 3.03 9.69 3.83
N LEU A 412 2.96 8.36 3.72
CA LEU A 412 2.15 7.52 4.61
C LEU A 412 2.48 7.71 6.10
N ASP A 413 3.75 8.00 6.42
CA ASP A 413 4.19 8.26 7.80
C ASP A 413 3.73 9.63 8.32
N TYR A 414 3.30 10.52 7.44
CA TYR A 414 2.83 11.88 7.74
C TYR A 414 1.31 12.02 7.59
N CYS A 415 0.60 10.93 7.29
CA CYS A 415 -0.85 10.92 7.18
C CYS A 415 -1.53 10.84 8.57
N PRO A 416 -2.75 11.36 8.70
CA PRO A 416 -3.59 11.06 9.87
C PRO A 416 -3.85 9.55 9.96
N PRO A 417 -4.15 9.03 11.16
CA PRO A 417 -4.27 7.58 11.34
C PRO A 417 -5.61 6.99 10.93
N VAL A 418 -6.62 7.85 10.79
CA VAL A 418 -7.99 7.51 10.38
C VAL A 418 -8.51 8.62 9.48
N ASP A 419 -9.55 8.32 8.71
CA ASP A 419 -10.35 9.32 7.98
C ASP A 419 -9.48 10.26 7.12
N ILE A 420 -8.59 9.65 6.32
CA ILE A 420 -7.71 10.36 5.40
C ILE A 420 -8.52 10.93 4.25
N ASN A 421 -8.26 12.19 3.91
CA ASN A 421 -8.71 12.82 2.67
C ASN A 421 -7.53 13.20 1.76
N PHE A 422 -7.81 13.51 0.49
CA PHE A 422 -6.74 13.82 -0.47
C PHE A 422 -5.97 15.10 -0.13
N GLY A 423 -6.61 16.06 0.56
CA GLY A 423 -5.94 17.26 1.08
C GLY A 423 -4.92 16.94 2.18
N ASP A 424 -5.26 16.03 3.10
CA ASP A 424 -4.33 15.53 4.13
C ASP A 424 -3.13 14.84 3.48
N TYR A 425 -3.39 14.03 2.44
CA TYR A 425 -2.32 13.37 1.72
C TYR A 425 -1.39 14.35 0.98
N LEU A 426 -1.93 15.43 0.40
CA LEU A 426 -1.10 16.51 -0.16
C LEU A 426 -0.19 17.12 0.91
N ARG A 427 -0.73 17.47 2.07
CA ARG A 427 0.08 18.02 3.18
C ARG A 427 1.16 17.03 3.62
N ALA A 428 0.82 15.75 3.68
CA ALA A 428 1.75 14.68 3.99
C ALA A 428 2.88 14.57 2.95
N ILE A 429 2.57 14.66 1.64
CA ILE A 429 3.56 14.67 0.55
C ILE A 429 4.53 15.84 0.71
N ILE A 430 4.02 17.06 0.87
CA ILE A 430 4.85 18.27 0.96
C ILE A 430 5.72 18.24 2.21
N THR A 431 5.18 17.80 3.34
CA THR A 431 5.93 17.68 4.61
C THR A 431 7.01 16.61 4.53
N ALA A 432 6.68 15.42 4.00
CA ALA A 432 7.61 14.29 3.89
C ALA A 432 8.79 14.57 2.94
N ASP A 433 8.57 15.37 1.89
CA ASP A 433 9.64 15.80 0.99
C ASP A 433 10.49 16.91 1.62
N ALA A 434 9.87 17.93 2.24
CA ALA A 434 10.57 19.03 2.89
C ALA A 434 11.56 18.55 3.98
N ASP A 435 11.18 17.51 4.73
CA ASP A 435 12.03 16.89 5.75
C ASP A 435 13.28 16.22 5.21
N MET A 436 13.23 15.76 3.96
CA MET A 436 14.29 14.95 3.34
C MET A 436 15.12 15.76 2.36
N VAL A 437 14.52 16.77 1.75
CA VAL A 437 15.13 17.69 0.78
C VAL A 437 14.73 19.13 1.16
N PRO A 438 15.51 19.78 2.06
CA PRO A 438 15.19 21.15 2.51
C PRO A 438 15.10 22.14 1.34
N TYR A 439 16.03 22.02 0.38
CA TYR A 439 16.11 22.86 -0.81
C TYR A 439 15.62 22.10 -2.05
N ASP A 440 14.39 22.41 -2.49
CA ASP A 440 13.78 21.77 -3.66
C ASP A 440 14.13 22.51 -4.95
N GLU A 441 15.38 22.37 -5.40
CA GLU A 441 15.88 23.03 -6.62
C GLU A 441 15.07 22.67 -7.88
N LYS A 442 14.41 21.52 -7.86
CA LYS A 442 13.66 20.99 -9.01
C LYS A 442 12.16 21.25 -8.91
N ASN A 443 11.70 21.98 -7.90
CA ASN A 443 10.30 22.37 -7.68
C ASN A 443 9.30 21.20 -7.67
N TYR A 444 9.70 20.03 -7.13
CA TYR A 444 8.80 18.87 -6.97
C TYR A 444 7.56 19.24 -6.16
N ARG A 445 7.74 19.96 -5.04
CA ARG A 445 6.65 20.36 -4.14
C ARG A 445 5.64 21.25 -4.86
N VAL A 446 6.11 22.23 -5.63
CA VAL A 446 5.24 23.13 -6.40
C VAL A 446 4.46 22.37 -7.47
N ALA A 447 5.09 21.39 -8.15
CA ALA A 447 4.40 20.57 -9.14
C ALA A 447 3.26 19.73 -8.54
N PHE A 448 3.44 19.17 -7.34
CA PHE A 448 2.36 18.49 -6.61
C PHE A 448 1.22 19.44 -6.26
N ILE A 449 1.54 20.60 -5.69
CA ILE A 449 0.55 21.62 -5.30
C ILE A 449 -0.29 22.03 -6.51
N GLU A 450 0.35 22.37 -7.63
CA GLU A 450 -0.33 22.79 -8.85
C GLU A 450 -1.25 21.69 -9.38
N ALA A 451 -0.80 20.43 -9.39
CA ALA A 451 -1.57 19.32 -9.94
C ALA A 451 -2.82 18.95 -9.10
N PHE A 452 -2.72 19.07 -7.77
CA PHE A 452 -3.85 18.92 -6.87
C PHE A 452 -4.84 20.07 -7.00
N GLN A 453 -4.33 21.31 -7.05
CA GLN A 453 -5.15 22.50 -7.21
C GLN A 453 -5.96 22.50 -8.51
N LYS A 454 -5.36 22.04 -9.63
CA LYS A 454 -6.06 21.89 -10.92
C LYS A 454 -7.30 21.00 -10.87
N ARG A 455 -7.39 20.11 -9.88
CA ARG A 455 -8.49 19.14 -9.68
C ARG A 455 -9.36 19.46 -8.47
N GLY A 456 -9.22 20.67 -7.93
CA GLY A 456 -10.01 21.14 -6.79
C GLY A 456 -9.69 20.47 -5.46
N ILE A 457 -8.55 19.78 -5.35
CA ILE A 457 -8.14 19.14 -4.11
C ILE A 457 -7.46 20.18 -3.22
N TYR A 458 -8.15 20.59 -2.16
CA TYR A 458 -7.66 21.56 -1.19
C TYR A 458 -7.65 20.96 0.22
N PRO A 459 -6.57 21.12 0.99
CA PRO A 459 -6.56 20.75 2.40
C PRO A 459 -7.44 21.67 3.23
N ILE A 460 -8.16 21.08 4.18
CA ILE A 460 -9.01 21.79 5.13
C ILE A 460 -8.15 22.59 6.10
N GLY A 461 -8.57 23.82 6.42
CA GLY A 461 -7.93 24.67 7.43
C GLY A 461 -6.64 25.37 6.99
N VAL A 462 -6.22 25.21 5.73
CA VAL A 462 -5.05 25.91 5.17
C VAL A 462 -5.51 27.17 4.43
N LYS A 463 -4.85 28.31 4.68
CA LYS A 463 -5.25 29.61 4.11
C LYS A 463 -4.75 29.84 2.69
N THR A 464 -3.62 29.23 2.33
CA THR A 464 -2.95 29.45 1.04
C THR A 464 -2.28 28.16 0.54
N MET A 465 -2.31 27.93 -0.77
CA MET A 465 -1.64 26.79 -1.42
C MET A 465 -0.13 27.08 -1.65
N SER A 466 0.59 27.42 -0.58
CA SER A 466 2.04 27.58 -0.60
C SER A 466 2.73 26.40 0.08
N VAL A 467 4.00 26.18 -0.22
CA VAL A 467 4.79 25.11 0.41
C VAL A 467 4.81 25.26 1.93
N GLU A 468 5.04 26.48 2.42
CA GLU A 468 5.12 26.79 3.85
C GLU A 468 3.80 26.54 4.57
N SER A 469 2.68 26.81 3.92
CA SER A 469 1.34 26.66 4.51
C SER A 469 0.88 25.20 4.55
N LEU A 470 1.39 24.37 3.63
CA LEU A 470 1.02 22.96 3.51
C LEU A 470 1.86 22.05 4.40
N ILE A 471 3.11 22.44 4.69
CA ILE A 471 3.95 21.77 5.68
C ILE A 471 3.19 21.78 7.01
N TYR A 472 3.08 20.63 7.67
CA TYR A 472 2.53 20.59 9.02
C TYR A 472 3.35 21.51 9.92
N GLU A 473 2.68 22.38 10.67
CA GLU A 473 3.38 23.29 11.57
C GLU A 473 4.14 22.45 12.61
N PRO A 474 5.46 22.69 12.77
CA PRO A 474 6.18 22.05 13.85
C PRO A 474 5.55 22.48 15.16
N PHE A 475 5.19 21.52 16.02
CA PHE A 475 4.35 21.82 17.17
C PHE A 475 5.06 22.86 18.07
N PRO A 476 4.44 24.01 18.38
CA PRO A 476 5.07 25.04 19.18
C PRO A 476 5.21 24.50 20.61
N GLU A 477 6.43 24.04 20.93
CA GLU A 477 6.90 23.59 22.23
C GLU A 477 5.88 22.73 23.00
N LEU A 478 6.03 21.40 22.99
CA LEU A 478 5.61 20.61 24.14
C LEU A 478 6.41 21.11 25.36
N ASN A 479 5.90 22.12 26.05
CA ASN A 479 6.32 22.51 27.40
C ASN A 479 5.75 21.45 28.37
N LEU A 480 6.19 20.21 28.14
CA LEU A 480 6.26 19.22 29.19
C LEU A 480 7.22 19.78 30.23
N ILE A 481 6.93 19.56 31.51
CA ILE A 481 7.92 19.79 32.58
C ILE A 481 9.22 19.10 32.12
N ASP A 482 10.35 19.82 32.07
CA ASP A 482 11.59 19.38 31.41
C ASP A 482 11.97 17.92 31.74
N SER A 483 11.78 17.53 33.01
CA SER A 483 12.04 16.16 33.49
C SER A 483 11.18 15.07 32.84
N ASN A 484 9.90 15.32 32.51
CA ASN A 484 9.04 14.35 31.84
C ASN A 484 9.32 14.25 30.33
N LYS A 485 9.72 15.37 29.71
CA LYS A 485 10.17 15.41 28.31
C LYS A 485 11.42 14.55 28.13
N GLU A 486 12.42 14.77 28.98
CA GLU A 486 13.67 13.99 28.99
C GLU A 486 13.42 12.49 29.18
N ILE A 487 12.55 12.10 30.13
CA ILE A 487 12.21 10.68 30.36
C ILE A 487 11.54 10.04 29.13
N PHE A 488 10.67 10.78 28.44
CA PHE A 488 9.98 10.25 27.26
C PHE A 488 10.94 10.13 26.06
N ILE A 489 11.77 11.13 25.84
CA ILE A 489 12.81 11.11 24.81
C ILE A 489 13.80 9.97 25.06
N GLU A 490 14.24 9.77 26.30
CA GLU A 490 15.15 8.69 26.66
C GLU A 490 14.52 7.31 26.40
N PHE A 491 13.21 7.17 26.62
CA PHE A 491 12.48 5.97 26.22
C PHE A 491 12.51 5.75 24.70
N LEU A 492 12.31 6.80 23.89
CA LEU A 492 12.38 6.68 22.42
C LEU A 492 13.81 6.39 21.93
N ARG A 493 14.84 6.90 22.62
CA ARG A 493 16.24 6.57 22.32
C ARG A 493 16.53 5.09 22.60
N ARG A 494 16.10 4.57 23.74
CA ARG A 494 16.21 3.12 24.04
C ARG A 494 15.47 2.27 23.01
N PHE A 495 14.30 2.71 22.56
CA PHE A 495 13.56 2.04 21.49
C PHE A 495 14.37 2.01 20.19
N LYS A 496 14.96 3.15 19.79
CA LYS A 496 15.88 3.21 18.64
C LYS A 496 17.06 2.26 18.83
N GLU A 497 17.72 2.28 19.97
CA GLU A 497 18.89 1.41 20.25
C GLU A 497 18.54 -0.08 20.17
N ALA A 498 17.34 -0.46 20.61
CA ALA A 498 16.88 -1.85 20.58
C ALA A 498 16.56 -2.39 19.17
N ILE A 499 16.20 -1.49 18.23
CA ILE A 499 15.66 -1.87 16.90
C ILE A 499 16.53 -1.41 15.73
N ALA A 500 17.32 -0.34 15.84
CA ALA A 500 17.99 0.30 14.71
C ALA A 500 18.93 -0.61 13.91
N TYR A 501 19.52 -1.62 14.57
CA TYR A 501 20.42 -2.60 13.94
C TYR A 501 19.81 -3.99 13.84
N GLU A 502 18.54 -4.14 14.21
CA GLU A 502 17.84 -5.41 14.10
C GLU A 502 17.42 -5.64 12.66
N THR A 503 17.66 -6.86 12.16
CA THR A 503 17.27 -7.25 10.79
C THR A 503 16.18 -8.31 10.80
N ASP A 504 16.06 -9.05 11.90
CA ASP A 504 15.04 -10.07 12.07
C ASP A 504 13.66 -9.44 12.37
N ARG A 505 12.69 -9.73 11.51
CA ARG A 505 11.36 -9.13 11.57
C ARG A 505 10.56 -9.56 12.79
N GLU A 506 10.68 -10.82 13.20
CA GLU A 506 9.99 -11.34 14.38
C GLU A 506 10.52 -10.65 15.65
N THR A 507 11.83 -10.50 15.77
CA THR A 507 12.48 -9.78 16.87
C THR A 507 12.04 -8.32 16.90
N ILE A 508 11.99 -7.64 15.75
CA ILE A 508 11.46 -6.25 15.66
C ILE A 508 10.01 -6.20 16.15
N PHE A 509 9.16 -7.14 15.70
CA PHE A 509 7.75 -7.20 16.09
C PHE A 509 7.58 -7.40 17.61
N ASN A 510 8.28 -8.38 18.18
CA ASN A 510 8.22 -8.72 19.59
C ASN A 510 8.76 -7.58 20.48
N LYS A 511 9.93 -7.00 20.13
CA LYS A 511 10.48 -5.83 20.83
C LYS A 511 9.52 -4.64 20.74
N THR A 512 8.93 -4.36 19.58
CA THR A 512 7.98 -3.24 19.42
C THR A 512 6.76 -3.40 20.34
N LYS A 513 6.18 -4.60 20.38
CA LYS A 513 5.10 -4.93 21.31
C LYS A 513 5.50 -4.73 22.77
N GLU A 514 6.70 -5.17 23.13
CA GLU A 514 7.22 -4.99 24.48
C GLU A 514 7.37 -3.52 24.85
N PHE A 515 7.88 -2.69 23.94
CA PHE A 515 7.97 -1.24 24.16
C PHE A 515 6.60 -0.57 24.26
N ILE A 516 5.58 -1.07 23.55
CA ILE A 516 4.19 -0.58 23.66
C ILE A 516 3.58 -0.97 25.01
N ALA A 517 3.59 -2.26 25.36
CA ALA A 517 2.89 -2.80 26.53
C ALA A 517 3.66 -2.67 27.84
N GLY A 518 4.99 -2.70 27.78
CA GLY A 518 5.92 -2.81 28.90
C GLY A 518 6.48 -4.23 29.05
N GLY A 519 7.71 -4.34 29.54
CA GLY A 519 8.42 -5.60 29.69
C GLY A 519 9.80 -5.41 30.33
N PRO A 520 10.64 -6.45 30.37
CA PRO A 520 11.98 -6.40 30.96
C PRO A 520 12.86 -5.26 30.41
N ASP A 521 12.86 -5.07 29.08
CA ASP A 521 13.71 -4.13 28.35
C ASP A 521 13.07 -2.74 28.25
N ALA A 522 11.74 -2.66 28.19
CA ALA A 522 11.03 -1.37 28.19
C ALA A 522 10.83 -0.79 29.61
N HIS A 523 10.93 -1.64 30.63
CA HIS A 523 10.42 -1.45 31.99
C HIS A 523 8.96 -0.99 31.99
N MET A 524 8.75 0.32 31.93
CA MET A 524 7.45 0.95 31.75
C MET A 524 7.22 1.15 30.25
N GLY A 525 6.22 0.46 29.69
CA GLY A 525 5.82 0.61 28.29
C GLY A 525 5.19 1.95 27.96
N LEU A 526 5.07 2.24 26.67
CA LEU A 526 4.54 3.47 26.11
C LEU A 526 3.15 3.81 26.68
N TYR A 527 2.25 2.82 26.78
CA TYR A 527 0.93 3.01 27.38
C TYR A 527 0.99 3.56 28.81
N SER A 528 1.82 2.95 29.65
CA SER A 528 1.95 3.37 31.05
C SER A 528 2.61 4.74 31.16
N ARG A 529 3.55 5.07 30.26
CA ARG A 529 4.20 6.39 30.21
C ARG A 529 3.23 7.48 29.81
N ILE A 530 2.46 7.28 28.73
CA ILE A 530 1.46 8.25 28.28
C ILE A 530 0.43 8.49 29.39
N ASN A 531 -0.12 7.42 29.98
CA ASN A 531 -1.09 7.55 31.06
C ASN A 531 -0.53 8.31 32.28
N GLN A 532 0.61 7.89 32.82
CA GLN A 532 1.12 8.46 34.07
C GLN A 532 1.77 9.84 33.91
N LYS A 533 2.44 10.08 32.78
CA LYS A 533 3.26 11.30 32.59
C LYS A 533 2.55 12.39 31.83
N PHE A 534 1.61 12.05 30.95
CA PHE A 534 0.88 13.00 30.14
C PHE A 534 -0.56 13.13 30.63
N ILE A 535 -1.35 12.05 30.58
CA ILE A 535 -2.80 12.12 30.84
C ILE A 535 -3.11 12.45 32.30
N MET A 536 -2.49 11.76 33.25
CA MET A 536 -2.74 11.94 34.69
C MET A 536 -1.96 13.10 35.32
N SER A 537 -1.12 13.80 34.56
CA SER A 537 -0.36 14.95 35.04
C SER A 537 -1.10 16.25 34.74
N ASN A 538 -0.57 17.39 35.22
CA ASN A 538 -1.10 18.72 34.89
C ASN A 538 -1.02 19.05 33.38
N SER A 539 -0.43 18.18 32.56
CA SER A 539 -0.34 18.30 31.10
C SER A 539 -1.42 17.51 30.35
N GLY A 540 -2.36 16.86 31.04
CA GLY A 540 -3.38 16.00 30.43
C GLY A 540 -4.26 16.72 29.42
N ASP A 541 -4.77 17.90 29.77
CA ASP A 541 -5.62 18.70 28.88
C ASP A 541 -4.87 19.10 27.61
N ARG A 542 -3.61 19.54 27.76
CA ARG A 542 -2.75 19.90 26.63
C ARG A 542 -2.42 18.69 25.73
N PHE A 543 -2.28 17.50 26.33
CA PHE A 543 -2.10 16.27 25.54
C PHE A 543 -3.38 15.88 24.80
N GLY A 544 -4.56 16.11 25.39
CA GLY A 544 -5.84 15.98 24.71
C GLY A 544 -5.95 16.91 23.50
N GLU A 545 -5.63 18.20 23.67
CA GLU A 545 -5.60 19.18 22.58
C GLU A 545 -4.63 18.79 21.45
N LEU A 546 -3.45 18.30 21.82
CA LEU A 546 -2.41 17.87 20.89
C LEU A 546 -2.78 16.60 20.12
N SER A 547 -3.35 15.61 20.81
CA SER A 547 -3.70 14.32 20.22
C SER A 547 -5.06 14.33 19.52
N GLY A 548 -5.92 15.30 19.83
CA GLY A 548 -7.31 15.30 19.40
C GLY A 548 -8.14 14.21 20.05
N LEU A 549 -7.67 13.66 21.17
CA LEU A 549 -8.32 12.60 21.93
C LEU A 549 -8.88 13.14 23.25
N LEU A 550 -9.90 12.46 23.76
CA LEU A 550 -10.55 12.83 25.02
C LEU A 550 -10.18 11.84 26.12
N PHE A 551 -9.82 12.37 27.30
CA PHE A 551 -9.39 11.56 28.46
C PHE A 551 -10.21 11.83 29.74
N PRO A 552 -11.55 11.70 29.71
CA PRO A 552 -12.35 11.81 30.93
C PRO A 552 -11.91 10.76 31.98
N MET A 553 -11.83 11.17 33.24
CA MET A 553 -11.22 10.39 34.33
C MET A 553 -12.19 9.46 35.07
N ASN A 554 -13.48 9.50 34.73
CA ASN A 554 -14.49 8.67 35.37
C ASN A 554 -15.41 8.01 34.33
N GLN A 555 -16.02 6.89 34.74
CA GLN A 555 -16.86 6.08 33.86
C GLN A 555 -18.13 6.82 33.43
N ALA A 556 -18.76 7.59 34.32
CA ALA A 556 -19.98 8.32 34.00
C ALA A 556 -19.77 9.35 32.87
N ASP A 557 -18.64 10.04 32.87
CA ASP A 557 -18.31 11.01 31.82
C ASP A 557 -17.85 10.32 30.53
N CYS A 558 -17.15 9.18 30.62
CA CYS A 558 -16.90 8.34 29.44
C CYS A 558 -18.21 7.91 28.77
N ASP A 559 -19.16 7.38 29.55
CA ASP A 559 -20.45 6.90 29.03
C ASP A 559 -21.28 8.06 28.43
N LYS A 560 -21.30 9.24 29.07
CA LYS A 560 -21.95 10.45 28.52
C LYS A 560 -21.32 10.91 27.21
N MET A 561 -20.04 10.64 27.00
CA MET A 561 -19.31 10.99 25.78
C MET A 561 -19.27 9.84 24.78
N GLY A 562 -19.82 8.66 25.08
CA GLY A 562 -19.75 7.49 24.19
C GLY A 562 -18.36 6.90 24.07
N LEU A 563 -17.52 7.05 25.08
CA LEU A 563 -16.16 6.53 25.14
C LEU A 563 -16.12 5.29 26.02
N ASN A 564 -15.19 4.39 25.71
CA ASN A 564 -14.92 3.23 26.56
C ASN A 564 -14.07 3.65 27.76
N TYR A 565 -14.49 3.27 28.98
CA TYR A 565 -13.69 3.47 30.19
C TYR A 565 -12.82 2.24 30.51
N SER A 566 -11.58 2.47 30.94
CA SER A 566 -10.72 1.42 31.47
C SER A 566 -10.46 1.63 32.96
N ALA A 567 -10.91 0.68 33.78
CA ALA A 567 -10.66 0.68 35.22
C ALA A 567 -9.16 0.58 35.56
N ARG A 568 -8.34 0.03 34.65
CA ARG A 568 -6.88 -0.11 34.82
C ARG A 568 -6.16 1.22 34.66
N SER A 569 -6.53 2.01 33.66
CA SER A 569 -5.92 3.32 33.38
C SER A 569 -6.66 4.48 34.02
N GLN A 570 -7.84 4.22 34.60
CA GLN A 570 -8.72 5.22 35.22
C GLN A 570 -9.09 6.38 34.27
N THR A 571 -9.18 6.10 32.97
CA THR A 571 -9.52 7.08 31.94
C THR A 571 -10.10 6.38 30.71
N ALA A 572 -10.52 7.15 29.71
CA ALA A 572 -10.99 6.64 28.42
C ALA A 572 -9.92 5.79 27.71
N THR A 573 -10.33 4.69 27.09
CA THR A 573 -9.44 3.79 26.36
C THR A 573 -9.00 4.39 25.04
N TYR A 574 -7.77 4.09 24.63
CA TYR A 574 -7.24 4.38 23.31
C TYR A 574 -6.32 3.24 22.86
N ALA A 575 -6.12 3.12 21.55
CA ALA A 575 -5.21 2.19 20.92
C ALA A 575 -3.90 2.90 20.54
N VAL A 576 -2.77 2.27 20.82
CA VAL A 576 -1.50 2.57 20.13
C VAL A 576 -1.46 1.64 18.94
N ASP A 577 -1.94 2.09 17.79
CA ASP A 577 -1.99 1.24 16.60
C ASP A 577 -0.58 0.88 16.13
N ASN A 578 0.39 1.79 16.29
CA ASN A 578 1.74 1.62 15.76
C ASN A 578 2.80 2.41 16.54
N LEU A 579 4.00 1.81 16.63
CA LEU A 579 5.24 2.44 17.08
C LEU A 579 6.36 2.05 16.10
N TRP A 580 6.78 2.99 15.24
CA TRP A 580 7.76 2.73 14.19
C TRP A 580 9.02 3.55 14.37
N LEU A 581 10.18 2.93 14.11
CA LEU A 581 11.43 3.64 13.85
C LEU A 581 11.59 3.80 12.33
N ALA A 582 11.76 5.02 11.86
CA ALA A 582 12.09 5.35 10.48
C ALA A 582 13.50 5.93 10.42
N SER A 583 14.47 5.16 9.91
CA SER A 583 15.85 5.61 9.71
C SER A 583 16.11 5.79 8.22
N ARG A 584 16.16 7.05 7.76
CA ARG A 584 16.19 7.39 6.33
C ARG A 584 17.48 8.11 5.98
N ILE A 585 17.98 7.83 4.78
CA ILE A 585 19.16 8.51 4.24
C ILE A 585 18.69 9.61 3.29
N THR A 586 19.13 10.85 3.53
CA THR A 586 18.83 11.98 2.65
C THR A 586 19.69 11.93 1.39
N PRO A 587 19.34 12.67 0.32
CA PRO A 587 20.21 12.81 -0.84
C PRO A 587 21.58 13.43 -0.55
N ALA A 588 21.77 14.04 0.63
CA ALA A 588 23.04 14.59 1.10
C ALA A 588 23.82 13.59 1.98
N ASP A 589 23.47 12.30 1.95
CA ASP A 589 24.05 11.22 2.75
C ASP A 589 24.01 11.44 4.27
N THR A 590 23.03 12.23 4.75
CA THR A 590 22.75 12.37 6.18
C THR A 590 21.66 11.40 6.62
N ASN A 591 21.75 10.88 7.84
CA ASN A 591 20.71 10.04 8.43
C ASN A 591 19.69 10.92 9.15
N VAL A 592 18.40 10.67 8.91
CA VAL A 592 17.26 11.28 9.59
C VAL A 592 16.51 10.17 10.32
N ASN A 593 16.46 10.29 11.65
CA ASN A 593 15.81 9.30 12.50
C ASN A 593 14.52 9.83 13.10
N HIS A 594 13.40 9.27 12.69
CA HIS A 594 12.10 9.59 13.27
C HIS A 594 11.53 8.39 14.02
N VAL A 595 10.87 8.66 15.15
CA VAL A 595 9.95 7.70 15.78
C VAL A 595 8.53 8.16 15.55
N ILE A 596 7.71 7.28 15.01
CA ILE A 596 6.34 7.57 14.62
C ILE A 596 5.42 6.77 15.54
N VAL A 597 4.55 7.47 16.26
CA VAL A 597 3.55 6.87 17.16
C VAL A 597 2.18 7.19 16.63
N THR A 598 1.35 6.17 16.46
CA THR A 598 -0.06 6.37 16.08
C THR A 598 -0.97 6.03 17.24
N LEU A 599 -1.83 6.98 17.60
CA LEU A 599 -2.86 6.83 18.63
C LEU A 599 -4.24 6.94 18.00
N VAL A 600 -5.15 6.04 18.35
CA VAL A 600 -6.55 6.04 17.87
C VAL A 600 -7.51 5.85 19.04
N GLN A 601 -8.62 6.57 19.01
CA GLN A 601 -9.72 6.42 19.95
C GLN A 601 -11.02 6.17 19.18
N LYS A 602 -11.95 5.46 19.83
CA LYS A 602 -13.27 5.19 19.29
C LYS A 602 -14.37 5.76 20.17
N ARG A 603 -15.45 6.20 19.53
CA ARG A 603 -16.61 6.80 20.16
C ARG A 603 -17.90 6.25 19.53
N GLY A 604 -18.88 5.89 20.34
CA GLY A 604 -20.21 5.50 19.86
C GLY A 604 -21.16 6.71 19.85
N ILE A 605 -21.69 7.05 18.69
CA ILE A 605 -22.55 8.23 18.47
C ILE A 605 -23.89 7.78 17.94
N ILE A 606 -24.97 8.37 18.46
CA ILE A 606 -26.33 8.27 17.90
C ILE A 606 -26.66 9.63 17.32
N ALA A 607 -27.00 9.68 16.04
CA ALA A 607 -27.30 10.92 15.36
C ALA A 607 -28.59 10.80 14.54
N ALA A 608 -29.15 11.96 14.21
CA ALA A 608 -30.31 12.08 13.35
C ALA A 608 -30.21 13.35 12.50
N VAL A 609 -30.78 13.28 11.30
CA VAL A 609 -31.06 14.44 10.45
C VAL A 609 -32.56 14.64 10.47
N ASN A 610 -33.02 15.86 10.77
CA ASN A 610 -34.44 16.18 10.81
C ASN A 610 -35.00 16.45 9.39
N GLU A 611 -36.30 16.75 9.30
CA GLU A 611 -36.96 17.05 8.00
C GLU A 611 -36.40 18.28 7.30
N ASP A 612 -35.76 19.20 8.04
CA ASP A 612 -35.11 20.41 7.52
C ASP A 612 -33.64 20.19 7.12
N ASP A 613 -33.19 18.94 7.03
CA ASP A 613 -31.80 18.54 6.72
C ASP A 613 -30.74 19.00 7.75
N VAL A 614 -31.18 19.28 8.99
CA VAL A 614 -30.30 19.68 10.10
C VAL A 614 -29.81 18.45 10.86
N PHE A 615 -28.49 18.28 10.89
CA PHE A 615 -27.82 17.24 11.67
C PHE A 615 -27.84 17.55 13.17
N SER A 616 -28.09 16.52 13.99
CA SER A 616 -27.97 16.61 15.44
C SER A 616 -27.49 15.29 16.05
N ILE A 617 -26.66 15.39 17.08
CA ILE A 617 -26.26 14.26 17.91
C ILE A 617 -27.34 14.06 18.97
N THR A 618 -28.06 12.94 18.91
CA THR A 618 -29.19 12.63 19.79
C THR A 618 -28.78 11.82 21.01
N GLY A 619 -27.61 11.18 20.98
CA GLY A 619 -27.08 10.44 22.12
C GLY A 619 -25.72 9.80 21.86
N TYR A 620 -25.26 9.04 22.84
CA TYR A 620 -23.99 8.31 22.79
C TYR A 620 -24.19 6.90 23.32
N PHE A 621 -23.34 5.98 22.87
CA PHE A 621 -23.34 4.59 23.33
C PHE A 621 -21.90 4.08 23.50
N ASN A 622 -21.74 2.97 24.20
CA ASN A 622 -20.44 2.34 24.38
C ASN A 622 -20.04 1.58 23.10
N PRO A 623 -18.97 1.96 22.39
CA PRO A 623 -18.57 1.37 21.10
C PRO A 623 -17.95 -0.03 21.20
N SER A 624 -17.93 -0.64 22.39
CA SER A 624 -17.65 -2.07 22.58
C SER A 624 -18.91 -2.91 22.82
N LYS A 625 -20.10 -2.29 22.79
CA LYS A 625 -21.39 -3.00 22.88
C LYS A 625 -22.11 -2.95 21.54
N ASP A 626 -23.28 -3.58 21.49
CA ASP A 626 -24.16 -3.57 20.33
C ASP A 626 -24.48 -2.14 19.88
N VAL A 627 -24.40 -1.92 18.57
CA VAL A 627 -24.67 -0.64 17.95
C VAL A 627 -26.19 -0.41 17.91
N PRO A 628 -26.72 0.65 18.55
CA PRO A 628 -28.15 0.94 18.54
C PRO A 628 -28.62 1.43 17.16
N PRO A 629 -29.94 1.47 16.91
CA PRO A 629 -30.49 2.08 15.69
C PRO A 629 -30.02 3.53 15.54
N ASN A 630 -29.60 3.93 14.32
CA ASN A 630 -28.98 5.22 14.00
C ASN A 630 -27.68 5.51 14.77
N GLY A 631 -27.12 4.48 15.43
CA GLY A 631 -25.80 4.50 16.04
C GLY A 631 -24.71 4.15 15.04
N PHE A 632 -23.54 4.77 15.19
CA PHE A 632 -22.34 4.39 14.46
C PHE A 632 -21.08 4.62 15.30
N VAL A 633 -19.99 3.95 14.94
CA VAL A 633 -18.69 4.11 15.59
C VAL A 633 -17.89 5.17 14.83
N PHE A 634 -17.53 6.24 15.54
CA PHE A 634 -16.68 7.32 15.06
C PHE A 634 -15.26 7.17 15.62
N ARG A 635 -14.27 7.59 14.83
CA ARG A 635 -12.85 7.52 15.22
C ARG A 635 -12.15 8.85 15.06
N GLY A 636 -11.23 9.06 15.99
CA GLY A 636 -10.28 10.15 16.02
C GLY A 636 -8.92 9.60 16.43
N GLY A 637 -7.88 10.39 16.24
CA GLY A 637 -6.53 9.93 16.50
C GLY A 637 -5.47 10.92 16.04
N CYS A 638 -4.22 10.61 16.37
CA CYS A 638 -3.08 11.36 15.89
C CYS A 638 -1.91 10.47 15.46
N THR A 639 -1.17 10.95 14.48
CA THR A 639 0.18 10.48 14.15
C THR A 639 1.17 11.48 14.73
N LEU A 640 1.95 11.05 15.71
CA LEU A 640 3.01 11.83 16.36
C LEU A 640 4.36 11.44 15.74
N ILE A 641 5.13 12.43 15.28
CA ILE A 641 6.43 12.22 14.64
C ILE A 641 7.49 12.92 15.48
N PHE A 642 8.36 12.13 16.11
CA PHE A 642 9.46 12.60 16.93
C PHE A 642 10.76 12.61 16.14
N ASP A 643 11.47 13.73 16.14
CA ASP A 643 12.82 13.85 15.61
C ASP A 643 13.81 13.44 16.71
N LEU A 644 14.50 12.32 16.52
CA LEU A 644 15.46 11.81 17.50
C LEU A 644 16.83 12.48 17.41
N ASP A 645 17.12 13.22 16.34
CA ASP A 645 18.37 13.94 16.20
C ASP A 645 18.27 15.30 16.90
N LYS A 646 17.07 15.92 16.88
CA LYS A 646 16.74 17.14 17.64
C LYS A 646 16.10 16.91 19.01
N LEU A 647 15.69 15.67 19.29
CA LEU A 647 15.03 15.26 20.53
C LEU A 647 13.73 16.05 20.81
N GLU A 648 12.90 16.23 19.78
CA GLU A 648 11.65 16.97 19.90
C GLU A 648 10.49 16.30 19.17
N LEU A 649 9.26 16.55 19.62
CA LEU A 649 8.09 16.24 18.81
C LEU A 649 8.06 17.23 17.65
N LYS A 650 8.22 16.72 16.44
CA LYS A 650 8.24 17.52 15.23
C LYS A 650 6.82 17.81 14.76
N TYR A 651 5.99 16.77 14.59
CA TYR A 651 4.63 16.91 14.08
C TYR A 651 3.60 16.14 14.89
N ALA A 652 2.40 16.71 15.02
CA ALA A 652 1.20 16.03 15.51
C ALA A 652 0.10 16.18 14.46
N VAL A 653 -0.10 15.13 13.67
CA VAL A 653 -1.12 15.10 12.62
C VAL A 653 -2.38 14.45 13.19
N LYS A 654 -3.38 15.26 13.54
CA LYS A 654 -4.55 14.82 14.30
C LYS A 654 -5.85 14.88 13.51
N LYS A 655 -6.80 14.09 13.97
CA LYS A 655 -8.20 14.01 13.58
C LYS A 655 -9.02 13.96 14.87
N ASP A 656 -9.60 15.09 15.26
CA ASP A 656 -10.23 15.25 16.58
C ASP A 656 -11.44 14.31 16.74
N ILE A 657 -11.53 13.60 17.87
CA ILE A 657 -12.61 12.63 18.18
C ILE A 657 -13.97 13.30 18.42
N ASP A 658 -13.99 14.62 18.60
CA ASP A 658 -15.17 15.44 18.88
C ASP A 658 -15.48 16.48 17.79
N ASP A 659 -14.84 16.37 16.62
CA ASP A 659 -15.15 17.20 15.45
C ASP A 659 -16.56 16.89 14.91
N VAL A 660 -17.51 17.77 15.22
CA VAL A 660 -18.92 17.64 14.82
C VAL A 660 -19.08 17.61 13.30
N GLY A 661 -18.26 18.36 12.55
CA GLY A 661 -18.34 18.39 11.09
C GLY A 661 -17.95 17.04 10.48
N ARG A 662 -16.88 16.41 11.00
CA ARG A 662 -16.48 15.06 10.59
C ARG A 662 -17.50 14.00 10.99
N ILE A 663 -18.08 14.12 12.19
CA ILE A 663 -19.14 13.23 12.66
C ILE A 663 -20.36 13.29 11.72
N GLU A 664 -20.81 14.51 11.37
CA GLU A 664 -21.91 14.71 10.44
C GLU A 664 -21.59 14.10 9.06
N GLN A 665 -20.40 14.36 8.55
CA GLN A 665 -19.97 13.87 7.24
C GLN A 665 -19.97 12.34 7.17
N GLN A 666 -19.40 11.65 8.18
CA GLN A 666 -19.42 10.20 8.24
C GLN A 666 -20.86 9.67 8.37
N PHE A 667 -21.72 10.33 9.16
CA PHE A 667 -23.12 9.92 9.32
C PHE A 667 -23.90 10.01 8.00
N ARG A 668 -23.79 11.13 7.28
CA ARG A 668 -24.43 11.33 5.98
C ARG A 668 -23.95 10.33 4.95
N TYR A 669 -22.63 10.08 4.90
CA TYR A 669 -22.02 9.11 4.00
C TYR A 669 -22.48 7.67 4.29
N THR A 670 -22.45 7.25 5.56
CA THR A 670 -22.79 5.87 5.95
C THR A 670 -24.25 5.55 5.64
N ASN A 671 -25.15 6.50 5.90
CA ASN A 671 -26.59 6.37 5.68
C ASN A 671 -27.04 6.74 4.26
N ASP A 672 -26.12 7.09 3.36
CA ASP A 672 -26.40 7.51 1.99
C ASP A 672 -27.45 8.63 1.87
N LEU A 673 -27.46 9.54 2.85
CA LEU A 673 -28.45 10.63 2.90
C LEU A 673 -28.26 11.64 1.77
N ASP A 674 -27.05 11.71 1.22
CA ASP A 674 -26.74 12.59 0.09
C ASP A 674 -27.15 11.96 -1.26
N GLY A 675 -27.66 10.71 -1.29
CA GLY A 675 -28.02 9.99 -2.52
C GLY A 675 -26.84 9.81 -3.48
N LYS A 676 -25.62 9.80 -2.93
CA LYS A 676 -24.34 9.85 -3.65
C LYS A 676 -23.59 8.53 -3.65
N LYS A 677 -24.09 7.49 -2.97
CA LYS A 677 -23.72 6.12 -3.32
C LYS A 677 -24.40 5.80 -4.65
N GLY A 678 -23.78 6.21 -5.76
CA GLY A 678 -24.20 5.79 -7.10
C GLY A 678 -24.36 4.27 -7.12
N GLU A 679 -25.35 3.77 -7.89
CA GLU A 679 -25.79 2.36 -7.94
C GLU A 679 -24.70 1.38 -7.51
N VAL A 680 -24.64 1.12 -6.21
CA VAL A 680 -23.68 0.19 -5.67
C VAL A 680 -24.21 -1.16 -6.13
N TYR A 681 -23.35 -1.96 -6.76
CA TYR A 681 -23.50 -3.40 -7.06
C TYR A 681 -23.86 -4.28 -5.82
N PHE A 682 -24.38 -3.67 -4.75
CA PHE A 682 -24.47 -4.13 -3.37
C PHE A 682 -25.88 -3.91 -2.79
N SER A 683 -26.95 -4.08 -3.57
CA SER A 683 -28.23 -4.43 -2.93
C SER A 683 -28.07 -5.82 -2.27
N ASN A 684 -28.69 -6.04 -1.11
CA ASN A 684 -28.60 -7.33 -0.40
C ASN A 684 -29.00 -8.53 -1.28
N GLU A 685 -29.82 -8.29 -2.31
CA GLU A 685 -30.21 -9.29 -3.32
C GLU A 685 -29.11 -9.55 -4.36
N THR A 686 -28.28 -8.54 -4.70
CA THR A 686 -27.14 -8.67 -5.62
C THR A 686 -25.92 -9.33 -4.95
N LEU A 687 -25.71 -9.08 -3.65
CA LEU A 687 -24.70 -9.76 -2.81
C LEU A 687 -24.97 -11.26 -2.65
N ALA A 688 -26.23 -11.68 -2.64
CA ALA A 688 -26.62 -13.10 -2.62
C ALA A 688 -26.42 -13.78 -3.99
N ALA A 689 -26.48 -13.01 -5.09
CA ALA A 689 -26.29 -13.51 -6.45
C ALA A 689 -24.81 -13.55 -6.90
N LEU A 690 -23.93 -12.79 -6.25
CA LEU A 690 -22.49 -12.73 -6.53
C LEU A 690 -21.68 -13.35 -5.38
N SER A 691 -21.72 -14.68 -5.30
CA SER A 691 -20.70 -15.45 -4.59
C SER A 691 -19.35 -15.29 -5.31
N GLY A 692 -18.63 -14.19 -5.05
CA GLY A 692 -17.33 -13.91 -5.65
C GLY A 692 -16.46 -12.92 -4.84
N PRO A 693 -15.11 -13.04 -4.86
CA PRO A 693 -14.24 -12.48 -3.83
C PRO A 693 -13.88 -10.98 -3.96
N PHE A 694 -14.28 -10.28 -5.03
CA PHE A 694 -14.17 -8.80 -5.07
C PHE A 694 -15.04 -8.15 -3.99
N ALA A 695 -16.14 -8.80 -3.61
CA ALA A 695 -16.98 -8.39 -2.47
C ALA A 695 -16.34 -8.71 -1.10
N PHE A 696 -15.30 -9.56 -1.03
CA PHE A 696 -14.71 -10.00 0.24
C PHE A 696 -13.80 -8.95 0.89
N MET A 697 -13.17 -8.05 0.12
CA MET A 697 -12.45 -6.90 0.67
C MET A 697 -13.41 -5.79 1.14
N HIS A 698 -14.56 -5.64 0.49
CA HIS A 698 -15.44 -4.47 0.66
C HIS A 698 -16.72 -4.71 1.46
N SER A 699 -17.06 -5.96 1.81
CA SER A 699 -18.20 -6.30 2.69
C SER A 699 -17.87 -6.29 4.19
N PHE A 700 -16.60 -6.20 4.56
CA PHE A 700 -16.23 -6.25 5.97
C PHE A 700 -16.30 -4.88 6.64
N ASN A 701 -17.49 -4.59 7.17
CA ASN A 701 -17.58 -3.89 8.44
C ASN A 701 -16.76 -4.68 9.46
N HIS A 702 -15.94 -3.98 10.23
CA HIS A 702 -15.25 -4.52 11.40
C HIS A 702 -16.29 -4.81 12.50
N GLN A 703 -17.26 -5.70 12.23
CA GLN A 703 -17.97 -6.41 13.28
C GLN A 703 -16.97 -7.40 13.88
N LEU A 704 -16.11 -6.88 14.76
CA LEU A 704 -15.78 -7.63 15.96
C LEU A 704 -17.10 -7.75 16.75
N GLY A 705 -17.94 -8.68 16.31
CA GLY A 705 -19.00 -9.24 17.13
C GLY A 705 -18.33 -10.09 18.20
N GLU A 706 -18.66 -9.76 19.44
CA GLU A 706 -18.38 -10.54 20.66
C GLU A 706 -16.93 -10.53 21.18
N ALA A 707 -16.53 -9.41 21.80
CA ALA A 707 -16.11 -9.33 23.22
C ALA A 707 -15.67 -7.91 23.62
#